data_AF-A0A2R7TAW7-F1
#
_entry.id   AF-A0A2R7TAW7-F1
#
_cell.length_a   1.000
_cell.length_b   1.000
_cell.length_c   1.000
_cell.angle_alpha   90.00
_cell.angle_beta   90.00
_cell.angle_gamma   90.00
#
_symmetry.space_group_name_H-M   'P 1'
#
loop_
_entity.id
_entity.type
_entity.pdbx_description
1 polymer ?
#
loop_
_entity_poly.entity_id
_entity_poly.type
_entity_poly.pdbx_seq_one_letter_code
_entity_poly.pdbx_strand_id
1 'polypeptide(L)'
;MHAASPSALSPRTTLRVIALASLLFCATAQAQDLPGQQPPTAVSTPALPLKPVVKAERTFLMSAFMATSQNTLSLFSSTDGINFTSLGSEVYTPAKELLRDPSIIRAADGLYYIAYTTNWNGSTFGIAKSADLKSWTHVADVPVNLPGVKNVWAPEWFRDSDGSLKLVVSLSTAGTQGPFGAYTVKALDAGFTKFGDPVPMQGLEKNYIDTFVIQHEGRYVAFAKNETTKLIELATAPSLDGPWTFQKTGDWAGWGGPSEGQALVPIKGADGKPGWRIYFDDYTTKRYWTSDSFDGLQTWTAKKELGGVSGTVRHFTVISEETAQLERVTAPKAKPKTVAWDRHSLIIDGKREMIFGGEFHPFRLPSPSLWRDVLQKMKASGLNAVAFYFAWGYHSAKPGHYDFTGIRNIERALEIAKEEGLYVIARMGPYVNAELTAGGFPGWLLRQRAEARTDAADYQAATDEWMTQINAILARHQITNGGGNIVAYQLENELFAVNPKNIRHMQHLADKARADGITVPLFHNAASRLPDWTPKNSTAPFANPGPTDIYAFDGYPGGVCDVFGQPGTPAPAPDWGIYGKNFPRVGSLASPNTPGFVAEIGAGWFDYWGSNGTYECTAKRQGPGYQRVFYGSSLINSLTIHSLYMAFGGTSWGWLGGPVVYTSYDYGSPINESRALRDKAYVLKQMGSFVQAATPVLAAQDKAEPIDPGNAKIRLYHNINKGLGTHVLLAQHNHLSGTEAFNIKLQTRDGSYAIPQAGKLTLTGQDAKMLLASYAMERQHLVYSTSEIQTHLQQGARDLALLYGRDGDDGETVLRYSARPTVKFLRGQAQVNWDAKSGDLRLNYAHKGLIEVLISGGGRAPLLLLLADEKTGWEFSRLKAGEQVVLVRSPALIRTAAINGKTLALTGDTTATSTLRAWAPDGITGLSFNGQAVATAAQDNSLVARATLAGPEAVKLPDLTQATWTRRFDSLEADPTFDDSAWRKTDAPVSAANVYTATDKGQPVLAMSDYGFHHGDVWYRGRFTTADTKPLQLELFFGAGGAGVIQVWVDGKFIGQQDLDTGRPFPETTDTFHRTLQGLAPGEHVIAVVVRNNSHNWDLFADDVHKEARGLISASITPKGGTRFGTPIAWKIQGNKGGEDIADLVRGPMNSGGLYGERMGWH
;
A
#
# COMPACT_ATOMS: atom_id res chain seq x y z
N MET A 1 -32.05 6.15 -10.34
CA MET A 1 -33.34 5.95 -11.04
C MET A 1 -33.21 6.47 -12.47
N HIS A 2 -33.63 5.68 -13.46
CA HIS A 2 -33.85 6.14 -14.83
C HIS A 2 -35.30 5.80 -15.18
N ALA A 3 -36.06 6.79 -15.61
CA ALA A 3 -37.33 6.61 -16.28
C ALA A 3 -37.30 7.40 -17.59
N ALA A 4 -37.52 6.68 -18.67
CA ALA A 4 -37.57 7.14 -20.03
C ALA A 4 -38.90 7.85 -20.34
N SER A 5 -38.91 8.72 -21.35
CA SER A 5 -39.79 8.59 -22.52
C SER A 5 -39.53 9.66 -23.59
N PRO A 6 -39.93 9.40 -24.86
CA PRO A 6 -39.24 9.89 -26.06
C PRO A 6 -40.10 10.87 -26.90
N SER A 7 -39.48 11.55 -27.87
CA SER A 7 -40.21 12.01 -29.05
C SER A 7 -39.30 12.13 -30.28
N ALA A 8 -39.86 11.71 -31.40
CA ALA A 8 -39.25 11.53 -32.70
C ALA A 8 -39.13 12.83 -33.52
N LEU A 9 -38.20 12.87 -34.48
CA LEU A 9 -38.46 13.21 -35.90
C LEU A 9 -37.17 13.10 -36.74
N SER A 10 -37.29 12.43 -37.87
CA SER A 10 -36.29 12.18 -38.93
C SER A 10 -36.44 13.21 -40.09
N PRO A 11 -35.80 13.04 -41.26
CA PRO A 11 -34.42 13.40 -41.61
C PRO A 11 -34.37 14.28 -42.88
N ARG A 12 -33.17 14.69 -43.34
CA ARG A 12 -32.78 15.17 -44.70
C ARG A 12 -31.44 15.92 -44.55
N THR A 13 -30.43 15.91 -45.41
CA THR A 13 -30.21 15.54 -46.82
C THR A 13 -28.68 15.65 -47.04
N THR A 14 -27.99 14.61 -47.50
CA THR A 14 -27.29 14.49 -48.81
C THR A 14 -26.07 15.39 -49.11
N LEU A 15 -25.03 14.70 -49.62
CA LEU A 15 -24.12 15.09 -50.73
C LEU A 15 -22.97 16.09 -50.47
N ARG A 16 -21.71 15.64 -50.50
CA ARG A 16 -20.88 15.57 -51.73
C ARG A 16 -19.45 15.06 -51.51
N VAL A 17 -19.06 14.22 -52.45
CA VAL A 17 -17.71 13.74 -52.82
C VAL A 17 -16.93 14.84 -53.51
N ILE A 18 -15.63 15.01 -53.22
CA ILE A 18 -14.58 15.29 -54.23
C ILE A 18 -13.28 14.59 -53.78
N ALA A 19 -12.79 13.71 -54.63
CA ALA A 19 -11.42 13.22 -54.66
C ALA A 19 -10.63 14.05 -55.68
N LEU A 20 -9.32 14.28 -55.47
CA LEU A 20 -8.30 13.95 -56.48
C LEU A 20 -6.87 14.08 -55.92
N ALA A 21 -6.03 13.17 -56.40
CA ALA A 21 -4.64 12.94 -56.07
C ALA A 21 -3.68 13.62 -57.07
N SER A 22 -2.40 13.74 -56.70
CA SER A 22 -1.20 13.75 -57.59
C SER A 22 0.04 13.51 -56.70
N LEU A 23 0.62 12.30 -56.57
CA LEU A 23 1.59 11.60 -57.43
C LEU A 23 2.89 12.36 -57.76
N LEU A 24 4.01 11.84 -57.23
CA LEU A 24 5.30 11.79 -57.92
C LEU A 24 6.09 10.54 -57.49
N PHE A 25 6.40 9.72 -58.49
CA PHE A 25 7.16 8.47 -58.46
C PHE A 25 8.67 8.72 -58.51
N CYS A 26 9.46 7.84 -57.88
CA CYS A 26 10.70 7.32 -58.48
C CYS A 26 11.01 5.90 -57.99
N ALA A 27 11.33 5.06 -58.97
CA ALA A 27 11.56 3.61 -58.99
C ALA A 27 12.85 3.18 -58.24
N THR A 28 12.76 2.21 -57.32
CA THR A 28 13.20 0.80 -57.42
C THR A 28 14.66 0.53 -57.81
N ALA A 29 15.44 0.04 -56.85
CA ALA A 29 16.52 -0.91 -57.09
C ALA A 29 16.09 -2.26 -56.49
N GLN A 30 16.12 -3.32 -57.30
CA GLN A 30 15.78 -4.69 -56.92
C GLN A 30 16.94 -5.32 -56.11
N ALA A 31 16.62 -5.98 -55.01
CA ALA A 31 17.43 -7.06 -54.46
C ALA A 31 16.54 -8.30 -54.32
N GLN A 32 16.98 -9.40 -54.91
CA GLN A 32 16.29 -10.70 -54.98
C GLN A 32 16.05 -11.32 -53.59
N ASP A 33 14.93 -12.06 -53.49
CA ASP A 33 14.54 -12.84 -52.32
C ASP A 33 15.59 -13.89 -51.90
N LEU A 34 15.73 -14.08 -50.59
CA LEU A 34 16.19 -15.35 -50.01
C LEU A 34 15.11 -15.92 -49.07
N PRO A 35 14.91 -17.26 -49.07
CA PRO A 35 13.94 -17.92 -48.21
C PRO A 35 14.50 -18.09 -46.79
N GLY A 36 13.83 -17.50 -45.80
CA GLY A 36 14.22 -17.58 -44.39
C GLY A 36 13.60 -16.42 -43.61
N GLN A 37 12.62 -16.74 -42.78
CA GLN A 37 11.85 -15.82 -41.93
C GLN A 37 12.75 -14.83 -41.16
N GLN A 38 12.39 -13.54 -41.19
CA GLN A 38 12.71 -12.62 -40.09
C GLN A 38 11.59 -12.68 -39.04
N PRO A 39 11.94 -12.73 -37.74
CA PRO A 39 10.97 -12.69 -36.65
C PRO A 39 10.25 -11.33 -36.59
N PRO A 40 9.01 -11.26 -36.11
CA PRO A 40 8.29 -10.00 -35.96
C PRO A 40 9.05 -9.09 -34.99
N THR A 41 9.35 -7.88 -35.46
CA THR A 41 9.94 -6.79 -34.67
C THR A 41 9.01 -6.47 -33.49
N ALA A 42 9.47 -6.83 -32.29
CA ALA A 42 8.95 -6.25 -31.06
C ALA A 42 9.12 -4.73 -31.13
N VAL A 43 8.05 -3.97 -30.85
CA VAL A 43 8.20 -2.55 -30.52
C VAL A 43 8.78 -2.52 -29.11
N SER A 44 10.09 -2.73 -28.98
CA SER A 44 10.79 -2.48 -27.74
C SER A 44 10.90 -0.96 -27.60
N THR A 45 9.99 -0.35 -26.84
CA THR A 45 10.27 0.97 -26.29
C THR A 45 11.06 0.73 -25.01
N PRO A 46 12.40 0.88 -24.99
CA PRO A 46 13.14 0.88 -23.74
C PRO A 46 12.62 2.02 -22.86
N ALA A 47 12.63 1.84 -21.54
CA ALA A 47 12.43 2.93 -20.60
C ALA A 47 13.34 4.10 -21.00
N LEU A 48 12.77 5.29 -21.16
CA LEU A 48 13.53 6.46 -21.60
C LEU A 48 14.72 6.69 -20.65
N PRO A 49 15.94 6.86 -21.15
CA PRO A 49 17.06 7.26 -20.31
C PRO A 49 16.71 8.63 -19.70
N LEU A 50 16.72 8.69 -18.36
CA LEU A 50 16.51 9.94 -17.63
C LEU A 50 17.53 10.97 -18.15
N LYS A 51 17.08 12.17 -18.49
CA LYS A 51 18.00 13.29 -18.75
C LYS A 51 18.89 13.45 -17.50
N PRO A 52 20.21 13.66 -17.65
CA PRO A 52 21.07 13.87 -16.50
C PRO A 52 20.60 15.13 -15.75
N VAL A 53 19.99 14.92 -14.59
CA VAL A 53 19.70 16.00 -13.64
C VAL A 53 21.04 16.49 -13.13
N VAL A 54 21.25 17.81 -13.12
CA VAL A 54 22.43 18.41 -12.47
C VAL A 54 22.32 18.07 -10.99
N LYS A 55 23.13 17.09 -10.55
CA LYS A 55 23.13 16.64 -9.16
C LYS A 55 23.94 17.62 -8.31
N ALA A 56 23.45 17.89 -7.11
CA ALA A 56 24.23 18.60 -6.11
C ALA A 56 25.52 17.80 -5.83
N GLU A 57 26.65 18.50 -5.68
CA GLU A 57 27.94 17.88 -5.31
C GLU A 57 27.87 17.18 -3.95
N ARG A 58 27.06 17.73 -3.03
CA ARG A 58 26.86 17.21 -1.68
C ARG A 58 25.39 16.96 -1.36
N THR A 59 25.14 15.96 -0.52
CA THR A 59 23.82 15.63 0.04
C THR A 59 23.90 15.69 1.56
N PHE A 60 22.89 16.27 2.20
CA PHE A 60 22.77 16.29 3.65
C PHE A 60 22.17 14.97 4.12
N LEU A 61 22.88 14.26 4.99
CA LEU A 61 22.44 13.02 5.61
C LEU A 61 22.12 13.30 7.09
N MET A 62 20.91 12.94 7.50
CA MET A 62 20.42 13.11 8.86
C MET A 62 20.19 11.75 9.51
N SER A 63 20.73 11.57 10.72
CA SER A 63 20.34 10.49 11.63
C SER A 63 19.43 11.04 12.72
N ALA A 64 18.33 10.35 13.00
CA ALA A 64 17.39 10.73 14.04
C ALA A 64 16.68 9.52 14.63
N PHE A 65 16.07 9.69 15.81
CA PHE A 65 15.01 8.79 16.29
C PHE A 65 13.64 9.46 16.09
N MET A 66 12.55 8.70 16.20
CA MET A 66 11.21 9.23 15.92
C MET A 66 10.55 9.81 17.17
N ALA A 67 9.64 10.77 17.02
CA ALA A 67 8.83 11.29 18.13
C ALA A 67 7.95 10.22 18.78
N THR A 68 7.60 9.19 18.01
CA THR A 68 6.83 8.01 18.43
C THR A 68 7.69 6.87 18.98
N SER A 69 9.01 6.90 18.75
CA SER A 69 9.92 5.79 19.06
C SER A 69 11.32 6.30 19.42
N GLN A 70 11.76 5.99 20.64
CA GLN A 70 13.08 6.40 21.16
C GLN A 70 14.08 5.23 21.19
N ASN A 71 13.81 4.18 20.43
CA ASN A 71 14.65 2.98 20.39
C ASN A 71 14.99 2.53 18.96
N THR A 72 14.67 3.35 17.96
CA THR A 72 14.97 3.05 16.55
C THR A 72 15.70 4.20 15.89
N LEU A 73 16.61 3.87 14.98
CA LEU A 73 17.27 4.81 14.08
C LEU A 73 16.47 4.93 12.78
N SER A 74 16.21 6.15 12.36
CA SER A 74 15.78 6.49 11.00
C SER A 74 16.79 7.42 10.34
N LEU A 75 16.90 7.31 9.02
CA LEU A 75 17.82 8.11 8.21
C LEU A 75 17.05 8.90 7.18
N PHE A 76 17.46 10.14 6.98
CA PHE A 76 16.86 11.05 6.01
C PHE A 76 17.93 11.71 5.16
N SER A 77 17.55 12.10 3.94
CA SER A 77 18.46 12.79 3.03
C SER A 77 17.80 14.01 2.41
N SER A 78 18.61 15.02 2.09
CA SER A 78 18.17 16.26 1.47
C SER A 78 19.26 16.82 0.56
N THR A 79 18.87 17.34 -0.60
CA THR A 79 19.80 18.01 -1.53
C THR A 79 19.93 19.51 -1.24
N ASP A 80 18.91 20.14 -0.66
CA ASP A 80 18.91 21.56 -0.28
C ASP A 80 19.21 21.78 1.21
N GLY A 81 19.20 20.71 2.01
CA GLY A 81 19.38 20.72 3.45
C GLY A 81 18.22 21.36 4.22
N ILE A 82 17.02 21.45 3.62
CA ILE A 82 15.81 22.02 4.20
C ILE A 82 14.66 21.01 4.11
N ASN A 83 14.45 20.43 2.94
CA ASN A 83 13.41 19.44 2.68
C ASN A 83 14.02 18.04 2.71
N PHE A 84 13.73 17.28 3.76
CA PHE A 84 14.27 15.95 3.96
C PHE A 84 13.25 14.89 3.50
N THR A 85 13.76 13.81 2.93
CA THR A 85 13.01 12.61 2.56
C THR A 85 13.59 11.40 3.26
N SER A 86 12.78 10.37 3.51
CA SER A 86 13.25 9.12 4.11
C SER A 86 14.32 8.48 3.22
N LEU A 87 15.49 8.19 3.78
CA LEU A 87 16.51 7.31 3.19
C LEU A 87 16.34 5.86 3.68
N GLY A 88 15.80 5.71 4.90
CA GLY A 88 15.37 4.45 5.47
C GLY A 88 14.69 4.68 6.82
N SER A 89 13.52 4.08 7.01
CA SER A 89 12.74 4.18 8.24
C SER A 89 13.03 3.01 9.17
N GLU A 90 13.34 3.29 10.45
CA GLU A 90 13.54 2.28 11.50
C GLU A 90 14.60 1.21 11.14
N VAL A 91 15.68 1.64 10.49
CA VAL A 91 16.74 0.78 9.92
C VAL A 91 17.59 0.06 10.97
N TYR A 92 17.51 0.48 12.23
CA TYR A 92 18.23 -0.17 13.33
C TYR A 92 17.47 -0.04 14.65
N THR A 93 17.43 -1.14 15.41
CA THR A 93 16.95 -1.22 16.79
C THR A 93 18.04 -1.93 17.60
N PRO A 94 18.62 -1.31 18.64
CA PRO A 94 19.59 -1.98 19.49
C PRO A 94 18.89 -3.01 20.41
N ALA A 95 19.67 -3.92 20.99
CA ALA A 95 19.13 -4.92 21.92
C ALA A 95 18.70 -4.30 23.27
N LYS A 96 19.32 -3.17 23.66
CA LYS A 96 18.90 -2.37 24.81
C LYS A 96 17.76 -1.44 24.42
N GLU A 97 16.97 -1.02 25.41
CA GLU A 97 15.68 -0.36 25.20
C GLU A 97 15.75 1.05 24.59
N LEU A 98 16.93 1.70 24.48
CA LEU A 98 17.04 3.10 24.06
C LEU A 98 18.08 3.30 22.94
N LEU A 99 17.70 4.12 21.96
CA LEU A 99 18.55 4.69 20.92
C LEU A 99 18.16 6.16 20.79
N ARG A 100 18.77 7.00 21.61
CA ARG A 100 18.56 8.45 21.58
C ARG A 100 19.79 9.17 21.07
N ASP A 101 19.55 10.37 20.54
CA ASP A 101 20.56 11.33 20.14
C ASP A 101 21.62 10.71 19.20
N PRO A 102 21.20 10.04 18.10
CA PRO A 102 22.13 9.31 17.25
C PRO A 102 23.00 10.27 16.44
N SER A 103 24.28 10.33 16.77
CA SER A 103 25.29 11.04 15.97
C SER A 103 25.93 10.13 14.95
N ILE A 104 25.95 10.56 13.68
CA ILE A 104 26.47 9.80 12.55
C ILE A 104 27.77 10.40 12.01
N ILE A 105 28.72 9.54 11.65
CA ILE A 105 29.93 9.93 10.92
C ILE A 105 30.38 8.83 9.97
N ARG A 106 31.03 9.20 8.86
CA ARG A 106 31.79 8.27 8.03
C ARG A 106 33.24 8.19 8.49
N ALA A 107 33.72 7.01 8.86
CA ALA A 107 35.10 6.81 9.31
C ALA A 107 36.06 6.57 8.12
N ALA A 108 37.37 6.53 8.42
CA ALA A 108 38.43 6.38 7.41
C ALA A 108 38.43 5.01 6.71
N ASP A 109 37.81 4.00 7.32
CA ASP A 109 37.58 2.68 6.71
C ASP A 109 36.43 2.68 5.68
N GLY A 110 35.75 3.81 5.51
CA GLY A 110 34.63 3.99 4.59
C GLY A 110 33.28 3.56 5.14
N LEU A 111 33.20 3.06 6.37
CA LEU A 111 31.94 2.69 7.02
C LEU A 111 31.29 3.90 7.72
N TYR A 112 29.98 3.84 7.87
CA TYR A 112 29.22 4.77 8.68
C TYR A 112 29.09 4.21 10.10
N TYR A 113 29.31 5.08 11.08
CA TYR A 113 29.16 4.78 12.49
C TYR A 113 28.13 5.70 13.08
N ILE A 114 27.30 5.16 13.97
CA ILE A 114 26.50 5.97 14.90
C ILE A 114 27.03 5.81 16.32
N ALA A 115 27.01 6.90 17.07
CA ALA A 115 27.07 6.89 18.52
C ALA A 115 25.69 7.31 19.06
N TYR A 116 25.21 6.68 20.13
CA TYR A 116 23.87 6.96 20.66
C TYR A 116 23.77 6.75 22.17
N THR A 117 22.83 7.45 22.81
CA THR A 117 22.49 7.30 24.22
C THR A 117 21.76 5.96 24.44
N THR A 118 22.27 5.11 25.34
CA THR A 118 21.74 3.73 25.54
C THR A 118 20.72 3.60 26.67
N ASN A 119 20.63 4.55 27.61
CA ASN A 119 19.74 4.47 28.77
C ASN A 119 19.31 5.86 29.28
N TRP A 120 18.17 5.91 29.99
CA TRP A 120 17.77 7.11 30.74
C TRP A 120 18.72 7.38 31.90
N ASN A 121 19.06 6.35 32.69
CA ASN A 121 20.10 6.37 33.72
C ASN A 121 21.11 5.27 33.41
N GLY A 122 22.37 5.63 33.32
CA GLY A 122 23.45 4.71 33.00
C GLY A 122 24.74 5.45 32.64
N SER A 123 25.84 4.71 32.71
CA SER A 123 27.20 5.19 32.44
C SER A 123 27.72 4.71 31.08
N THR A 124 26.85 4.48 30.10
CA THR A 124 27.25 3.95 28.77
C THR A 124 26.65 4.74 27.62
N PHE A 125 27.37 4.76 26.50
CA PHE A 125 26.84 5.09 25.17
C PHE A 125 27.06 3.89 24.22
N GLY A 126 26.29 3.81 23.13
CA GLY A 126 26.31 2.70 22.19
C GLY A 126 26.96 3.11 20.87
N ILE A 127 27.63 2.16 20.22
CA ILE A 127 28.17 2.30 18.87
C ILE A 127 27.56 1.22 17.97
N ALA A 128 27.10 1.62 16.78
CA ALA A 128 26.73 0.71 15.71
C ALA A 128 27.34 1.18 14.38
N LYS A 129 27.49 0.26 13.44
CA LYS A 129 28.10 0.54 12.13
C LYS A 129 27.29 0.00 10.97
N SER A 130 27.42 0.63 9.81
CA SER A 130 26.83 0.21 8.56
C SER A 130 27.74 0.50 7.36
N ALA A 131 27.74 -0.41 6.39
CA ALA A 131 28.41 -0.22 5.10
C ALA A 131 27.47 0.35 4.02
N ASP A 132 26.16 0.25 4.22
CA ASP A 132 25.14 0.57 3.20
C ASP A 132 23.99 1.44 3.74
N LEU A 133 24.13 1.95 4.97
CA LEU A 133 23.14 2.74 5.71
C LEU A 133 21.79 2.03 5.96
N LYS A 134 21.65 0.77 5.53
CA LYS A 134 20.42 -0.01 5.66
C LYS A 134 20.57 -1.12 6.68
N SER A 135 21.68 -1.84 6.62
CA SER A 135 22.01 -2.93 7.55
C SER A 135 22.99 -2.44 8.59
N TRP A 136 22.56 -2.41 9.84
CA TRP A 136 23.34 -1.93 10.97
C TRP A 136 23.76 -3.07 11.88
N THR A 137 25.00 -3.03 12.34
CA THR A 137 25.59 -4.01 13.25
C THR A 137 26.03 -3.30 14.53
N HIS A 138 25.60 -3.82 15.68
CA HIS A 138 26.10 -3.36 16.98
C HIS A 138 27.61 -3.59 17.08
N VAL A 139 28.33 -2.61 17.62
CA VAL A 139 29.78 -2.67 17.82
C VAL A 139 30.12 -2.82 19.29
N ALA A 140 29.65 -1.89 20.13
CA ALA A 140 29.94 -1.89 21.56
C ALA A 140 28.95 -1.00 22.32
N ASP A 141 28.69 -1.34 23.58
CA ASP A 141 28.20 -0.38 24.57
C ASP A 141 29.40 0.02 25.44
N VAL A 142 29.83 1.26 25.30
CA VAL A 142 31.08 1.77 25.85
C VAL A 142 30.82 2.38 27.22
N PRO A 143 31.46 1.87 28.29
CA PRO A 143 31.37 2.46 29.62
C PRO A 143 32.19 3.76 29.69
N VAL A 144 31.63 4.77 30.36
CA VAL A 144 32.29 6.02 30.70
C VAL A 144 32.80 5.93 32.13
N ASN A 145 34.13 5.91 32.28
CA ASN A 145 34.81 5.78 33.57
C ASN A 145 34.96 7.14 34.26
N LEU A 146 33.87 7.66 34.81
CA LEU A 146 33.90 8.86 35.66
C LEU A 146 33.21 8.55 37.01
N PRO A 147 33.88 8.70 38.16
CA PRO A 147 33.28 8.42 39.46
C PRO A 147 31.98 9.19 39.68
N GLY A 148 30.91 8.46 40.03
CA GLY A 148 29.60 9.04 40.33
C GLY A 148 28.76 9.47 39.12
N VAL A 149 29.22 9.23 37.88
CA VAL A 149 28.40 9.51 36.69
C VAL A 149 27.13 8.66 36.68
N LYS A 150 25.99 9.30 36.43
CA LYS A 150 24.67 8.67 36.37
C LYS A 150 24.07 8.69 34.98
N ASN A 151 24.51 9.60 34.11
CA ASN A 151 23.96 9.78 32.76
C ASN A 151 25.09 10.11 31.78
N VAL A 152 25.07 9.45 30.62
CA VAL A 152 25.93 9.71 29.46
C VAL A 152 25.02 9.97 28.28
N TRP A 153 24.83 11.24 27.92
CA TRP A 153 23.82 11.68 26.96
C TRP A 153 24.44 12.46 25.79
N ALA A 154 23.68 12.54 24.69
CA ALA A 154 24.02 13.29 23.49
C ALA A 154 25.47 13.09 23.01
N PRO A 155 25.88 11.83 22.72
CA PRO A 155 27.20 11.59 22.14
C PRO A 155 27.26 12.18 20.72
N GLU A 156 28.22 13.06 20.46
CA GLU A 156 28.41 13.72 19.17
C GLU A 156 29.80 13.43 18.60
N TRP A 157 29.86 12.94 17.37
CA TRP A 157 31.12 12.69 16.68
C TRP A 157 31.82 13.99 16.30
N PHE A 158 33.12 14.03 16.55
CA PHE A 158 33.99 15.12 16.14
C PHE A 158 35.25 14.57 15.46
N ARG A 159 35.57 15.11 14.28
CA ARG A 159 36.84 14.85 13.60
C ARG A 159 37.80 15.98 13.91
N ASP A 160 38.90 15.65 14.57
CA ASP A 160 39.93 16.62 14.94
C ASP A 160 40.89 16.91 13.76
N SER A 161 41.75 17.92 13.94
CA SER A 161 42.67 18.43 12.91
C SER A 161 43.70 17.40 12.44
N ASP A 162 44.02 16.42 13.29
CA ASP A 162 44.89 15.29 12.97
C ASP A 162 44.14 14.13 12.27
N GLY A 163 42.84 14.30 12.01
CA GLY A 163 41.95 13.31 11.42
C GLY A 163 41.40 12.28 12.41
N SER A 164 41.82 12.30 13.68
CA SER A 164 41.31 11.40 14.71
C SER A 164 39.83 11.66 15.01
N LEU A 165 39.10 10.58 15.30
CA LEU A 165 37.71 10.66 15.71
C LEU A 165 37.60 10.63 17.23
N LYS A 166 36.87 11.60 17.77
CA LYS A 166 36.54 11.75 19.18
C LYS A 166 35.03 11.88 19.33
N LEU A 167 34.52 11.60 20.52
CA LEU A 167 33.14 11.88 20.89
C LEU A 167 33.11 13.01 21.90
N VAL A 168 32.17 13.94 21.73
CA VAL A 168 31.74 14.86 22.78
C VAL A 168 30.53 14.23 23.45
N VAL A 169 30.56 14.08 24.77
CA VAL A 169 29.48 13.50 25.56
C VAL A 169 29.07 14.45 26.67
N SER A 170 27.79 14.45 27.00
CA SER A 170 27.24 15.24 28.11
C SER A 170 27.05 14.35 29.33
N LEU A 171 27.82 14.60 30.39
CA LEU A 171 27.87 13.78 31.59
C LEU A 171 27.20 14.48 32.77
N SER A 172 26.40 13.75 33.54
CA SER A 172 25.78 14.23 34.79
C SER A 172 25.99 13.22 35.92
N THR A 173 26.33 13.73 37.11
CA THR A 173 26.37 12.94 38.36
C THR A 173 25.08 13.08 39.18
N ALA A 174 24.18 13.99 38.77
CA ALA A 174 22.99 14.37 39.50
C ALA A 174 21.69 13.78 38.92
N GLY A 175 21.73 13.17 37.74
CA GLY A 175 20.56 12.59 37.07
C GLY A 175 20.20 13.27 35.76
N THR A 176 19.02 12.91 35.24
CA THR A 176 18.47 13.37 33.95
C THR A 176 18.12 14.85 33.89
N GLN A 177 18.07 15.54 35.04
CA GLN A 177 17.80 16.99 35.14
C GLN A 177 19.09 17.83 35.18
N GLY A 178 20.26 17.18 35.06
CA GLY A 178 21.55 17.82 35.22
C GLY A 178 21.90 18.17 36.69
N PRO A 179 22.96 18.95 36.92
CA PRO A 179 23.70 19.66 35.89
C PRO A 179 24.54 18.74 34.99
N PHE A 180 24.66 19.12 33.72
CA PHE A 180 25.51 18.43 32.74
C PHE A 180 26.84 19.16 32.50
N GLY A 181 27.89 18.41 32.19
CA GLY A 181 29.14 18.97 31.68
C GLY A 181 29.55 18.26 30.38
N ALA A 182 30.18 18.99 29.47
CA ALA A 182 30.72 18.43 28.24
C ALA A 182 32.11 17.80 28.46
N TYR A 183 32.30 16.59 27.95
CA TYR A 183 33.57 15.84 28.02
C TYR A 183 33.92 15.28 26.65
N THR A 184 35.22 15.19 26.35
CA THR A 184 35.71 14.46 25.18
C THR A 184 36.05 13.03 25.58
N VAL A 185 35.80 12.08 24.68
CA VAL A 185 36.15 10.68 24.83
C VAL A 185 36.84 10.23 23.53
N LYS A 186 38.09 9.79 23.64
CA LYS A 186 38.93 9.41 22.48
C LYS A 186 38.81 7.91 22.19
N ALA A 187 38.60 7.54 20.92
CA ALA A 187 38.70 6.15 20.48
C ALA A 187 40.14 5.63 20.64
N LEU A 188 40.31 4.43 21.21
CA LEU A 188 41.61 3.80 21.43
C LEU A 188 41.97 2.78 20.34
N ASP A 189 41.00 2.40 19.52
CA ASP A 189 41.16 1.48 18.39
C ASP A 189 40.32 1.94 17.19
N ALA A 190 40.74 1.54 15.99
CA ALA A 190 40.05 1.88 14.74
C ALA A 190 38.68 1.18 14.59
N GLY A 191 38.41 0.14 15.39
CA GLY A 191 37.13 -0.56 15.40
C GLY A 191 36.06 0.10 16.28
N PHE A 192 36.42 1.16 17.02
CA PHE A 192 35.56 1.84 17.99
C PHE A 192 34.98 0.89 19.05
N THR A 193 35.78 -0.09 19.48
CA THR A 193 35.39 -1.04 20.53
C THR A 193 35.85 -0.60 21.92
N LYS A 194 36.84 0.29 21.98
CA LYS A 194 37.46 0.80 23.20
C LYS A 194 37.65 2.30 23.12
N PHE A 195 37.39 2.96 24.24
CA PHE A 195 37.54 4.39 24.38
C PHE A 195 38.30 4.71 25.67
N GLY A 196 39.02 5.84 25.66
CA GLY A 196 39.77 6.34 26.80
C GLY A 196 38.87 6.94 27.87
N ASP A 197 39.46 7.35 28.98
CA ASP A 197 38.75 8.03 30.05
C ASP A 197 38.23 9.41 29.57
N PRO A 198 37.06 9.86 30.07
CA PRO A 198 36.49 11.14 29.68
C PRO A 198 37.37 12.31 30.15
N VAL A 199 37.68 13.23 29.24
CA VAL A 199 38.45 14.44 29.54
C VAL A 199 37.50 15.64 29.56
N PRO A 200 37.45 16.44 30.64
CA PRO A 200 36.55 17.58 30.73
C PRO A 200 36.91 18.64 29.68
N MET A 201 35.90 19.17 29.00
CA MET A 201 36.05 20.35 28.15
C MET A 201 36.06 21.59 29.04
N GLN A 202 37.25 22.03 29.42
CA GLN A 202 37.45 23.06 30.45
C GLN A 202 36.73 24.36 30.08
N GLY A 203 35.74 24.78 30.87
CA GLY A 203 34.87 25.94 30.60
C GLY A 203 33.42 25.60 30.20
N LEU A 204 33.13 24.35 29.83
CA LEU A 204 31.79 23.86 29.47
C LEU A 204 31.18 22.91 30.51
N GLU A 205 31.75 22.83 31.72
CA GLU A 205 31.30 21.92 32.78
C GLU A 205 30.09 22.47 33.58
N LYS A 206 29.72 23.73 33.36
CA LYS A 206 28.73 24.46 34.15
C LYS A 206 27.32 24.39 33.58
N ASN A 207 26.75 23.18 33.54
CA ASN A 207 25.36 22.93 33.13
C ASN A 207 25.08 23.14 31.63
N TYR A 208 25.93 22.56 30.77
CA TYR A 208 25.77 22.56 29.32
C TYR A 208 25.64 21.13 28.76
N ILE A 209 24.80 20.96 27.74
CA ILE A 209 24.50 19.69 27.07
C ILE A 209 24.34 19.91 25.55
N ASP A 210 24.25 18.82 24.78
CA ASP A 210 24.09 18.82 23.32
C ASP A 210 25.22 19.58 22.61
N THR A 211 26.44 19.49 23.14
CA THR A 211 27.57 20.31 22.65
C THR A 211 28.05 19.83 21.29
N PHE A 212 27.87 20.66 20.26
CA PHE A 212 28.35 20.42 18.91
C PHE A 212 29.57 21.28 18.60
N VAL A 213 30.67 20.64 18.20
CA VAL A 213 31.96 21.32 17.97
C VAL A 213 32.32 21.32 16.50
N ILE A 214 32.80 22.47 16.01
CA ILE A 214 33.39 22.63 14.68
C ILE A 214 34.77 23.27 14.78
N GLN A 215 35.58 23.09 13.73
CA GLN A 215 36.80 23.87 13.52
C GLN A 215 36.50 25.03 12.59
N HIS A 216 36.82 26.25 13.02
CA HIS A 216 36.58 27.46 12.25
C HIS A 216 37.70 28.47 12.51
N GLU A 217 38.33 28.96 11.42
CA GLU A 217 39.40 29.99 11.46
C GLU A 217 40.54 29.68 12.44
N GLY A 218 40.99 28.42 12.48
CA GLY A 218 42.09 27.98 13.34
C GLY A 218 41.74 27.86 14.83
N ARG A 219 40.45 27.91 15.18
CA ARG A 219 39.95 27.71 16.55
C ARG A 219 38.89 26.62 16.59
N TYR A 220 38.62 26.12 17.78
CA TYR A 220 37.48 25.26 18.06
C TYR A 220 36.31 26.14 18.47
N VAL A 221 35.14 25.91 17.88
CA VAL A 221 33.89 26.63 18.17
C VAL A 221 32.86 25.60 18.61
N ALA A 222 32.22 25.83 19.75
CA ALA A 222 31.19 24.98 20.30
C ALA A 222 29.87 25.73 20.34
N PHE A 223 28.82 25.11 19.82
CA PHE A 223 27.44 25.49 20.08
C PHE A 223 26.94 24.54 21.17
N ALA A 224 26.58 25.07 22.32
CA ALA A 224 26.16 24.28 23.48
C ALA A 224 24.83 24.78 24.02
N LYS A 225 23.93 23.86 24.40
CA LYS A 225 22.68 24.21 25.06
C LYS A 225 22.97 24.50 26.52
N ASN A 226 22.68 25.71 26.95
CA ASN A 226 22.64 26.06 28.37
C ASN A 226 21.41 25.40 29.00
N GLU A 227 21.60 24.43 29.88
CA GLU A 227 20.49 23.62 30.40
C GLU A 227 19.59 24.41 31.37
N THR A 228 20.05 25.56 31.86
CA THR A 228 19.22 26.45 32.68
C THR A 228 18.33 27.34 31.81
N THR A 229 18.89 28.02 30.80
CA THR A 229 18.12 28.95 29.94
C THR A 229 17.44 28.25 28.76
N LYS A 230 17.87 27.03 28.43
CA LYS A 230 17.48 26.27 27.24
C LYS A 230 17.80 26.97 25.92
N LEU A 231 18.83 27.82 25.91
CA LEU A 231 19.28 28.55 24.72
C LEU A 231 20.60 27.98 24.23
N ILE A 232 20.83 28.08 22.91
CA ILE A 232 22.08 27.67 22.27
C ILE A 232 23.08 28.83 22.36
N GLU A 233 24.21 28.58 23.00
CA GLU A 233 25.26 29.57 23.26
C GLU A 233 26.55 29.19 22.53
N LEU A 234 27.36 30.19 22.15
CA LEU A 234 28.58 30.01 21.35
C LEU A 234 29.81 30.21 22.23
N ALA A 235 30.67 29.20 22.29
CA ALA A 235 31.97 29.25 22.95
C ALA A 235 33.12 28.95 21.98
N THR A 236 34.32 29.44 22.30
CA THR A 236 35.53 29.17 21.52
C THR A 236 36.69 28.72 22.40
N ALA A 237 37.59 27.91 21.84
CA ALA A 237 38.79 27.43 22.52
C ALA A 237 39.98 27.29 21.55
N PRO A 238 41.23 27.33 22.07
CA PRO A 238 42.43 27.03 21.27
C PRO A 238 42.63 25.53 21.04
N SER A 239 42.00 24.67 21.87
CA SER A 239 42.06 23.21 21.76
C SER A 239 40.70 22.60 22.16
N LEU A 240 40.43 21.36 21.76
CA LEU A 240 39.16 20.70 22.09
C LEU A 240 38.93 20.54 23.60
N ASP A 241 40.00 20.31 24.38
CA ASP A 241 39.92 20.17 25.84
C ASP A 241 39.81 21.52 26.57
N GLY A 242 39.92 22.64 25.83
CA GLY A 242 39.76 24.01 26.34
C GLY A 242 41.07 24.82 26.42
N PRO A 243 41.10 25.90 27.21
CA PRO A 243 39.95 26.46 27.92
C PRO A 243 38.93 27.09 26.94
N TRP A 244 37.66 26.77 27.15
CA TRP A 244 36.50 27.28 26.44
C TRP A 244 36.02 28.59 27.03
N THR A 245 35.77 29.57 26.18
CA THR A 245 35.26 30.90 26.56
C THR A 245 34.02 31.24 25.74
N PHE A 246 32.89 31.45 26.42
CA PHE A 246 31.65 31.91 25.80
C PHE A 246 31.83 33.29 25.17
N GLN A 247 31.51 33.40 23.89
CA GLN A 247 31.54 34.64 23.12
C GLN A 247 30.15 35.25 22.97
N LYS A 248 29.11 34.41 22.93
CA LYS A 248 27.71 34.81 22.77
C LYS A 248 26.83 33.95 23.69
N THR A 249 25.97 34.59 24.47
CA THR A 249 25.07 33.96 25.45
C THR A 249 23.66 34.52 25.32
N GLY A 250 22.66 33.84 25.87
CA GLY A 250 21.25 34.22 25.70
C GLY A 250 20.73 34.01 24.28
N ASP A 251 19.67 34.73 23.88
CA ASP A 251 19.09 34.64 22.53
C ASP A 251 19.83 35.55 21.54
N TRP A 252 21.15 35.36 21.44
CA TRP A 252 22.04 36.23 20.67
C TRP A 252 21.83 36.14 19.15
N ALA A 253 21.25 35.03 18.67
CA ALA A 253 20.96 34.77 17.26
C ALA A 253 19.48 35.02 16.89
N GLY A 254 18.61 35.34 17.86
CA GLY A 254 17.19 35.61 17.64
C GLY A 254 16.37 34.37 17.27
N TRP A 255 16.81 33.17 17.66
CA TRP A 255 16.07 31.92 17.43
C TRP A 255 14.94 31.70 18.44
N GLY A 256 15.02 32.36 19.59
CA GLY A 256 14.21 32.09 20.77
C GLY A 256 14.61 30.78 21.45
N GLY A 257 13.78 30.33 22.38
CA GLY A 257 13.95 29.05 23.05
C GLY A 257 12.63 28.56 23.65
N PRO A 258 12.61 27.35 24.23
CA PRO A 258 13.75 26.45 24.44
C PRO A 258 14.19 25.69 23.17
N SER A 259 15.50 25.50 22.96
CA SER A 259 16.08 24.78 21.81
C SER A 259 17.14 23.76 22.23
N GLU A 260 17.28 22.67 21.48
CA GLU A 260 18.26 21.60 21.74
C GLU A 260 18.72 20.85 20.48
N GLY A 261 19.64 19.89 20.67
CA GLY A 261 20.04 18.92 19.63
C GLY A 261 20.68 19.55 18.39
N GLN A 262 21.55 20.55 18.59
CA GLN A 262 22.10 21.30 17.47
C GLN A 262 23.14 20.51 16.66
N ALA A 263 23.10 20.67 15.34
CA ALA A 263 24.10 20.14 14.41
C ALA A 263 24.51 21.22 13.40
N LEU A 264 25.80 21.32 13.07
CA LEU A 264 26.31 22.31 12.14
C LEU A 264 26.98 21.66 10.92
N VAL A 265 26.66 22.19 9.74
CA VAL A 265 27.24 21.74 8.47
C VAL A 265 27.74 22.91 7.62
N PRO A 266 28.83 22.73 6.86
CA PRO A 266 29.25 23.73 5.90
C PRO A 266 28.28 23.79 4.72
N ILE A 267 27.97 25.01 4.26
CA ILE A 267 27.13 25.29 3.10
C ILE A 267 27.79 26.32 2.17
N LYS A 268 27.22 26.49 0.97
CA LYS A 268 27.56 27.59 0.05
C LYS A 268 26.31 28.43 -0.21
N GLY A 269 26.44 29.74 -0.12
CA GLY A 269 25.37 30.68 -0.47
C GLY A 269 25.07 30.66 -1.97
N ALA A 270 23.97 31.30 -2.37
CA ALA A 270 23.61 31.44 -3.78
C ALA A 270 24.67 32.21 -4.60
N ASP A 271 25.45 33.07 -3.94
CA ASP A 271 26.59 33.80 -4.51
C ASP A 271 27.92 33.02 -4.42
N GLY A 272 27.88 31.75 -3.98
CA GLY A 272 29.03 30.87 -3.82
C GLY A 272 29.85 31.09 -2.55
N LYS A 273 29.48 32.05 -1.68
CA LYS A 273 30.22 32.29 -0.44
C LYS A 273 30.11 31.09 0.51
N PRO A 274 31.23 30.65 1.13
CA PRO A 274 31.17 29.62 2.15
C PRO A 274 30.41 30.15 3.37
N GLY A 275 29.60 29.28 3.98
CA GLY A 275 28.84 29.58 5.17
C GLY A 275 28.62 28.33 6.02
N TRP A 276 27.86 28.52 7.09
CA TRP A 276 27.45 27.45 7.98
C TRP A 276 25.94 27.44 8.13
N ARG A 277 25.39 26.24 8.18
CA ARG A 277 24.01 26.00 8.54
C ARG A 277 23.98 25.31 9.89
N ILE A 278 23.17 25.83 10.81
CA ILE A 278 22.83 25.16 12.06
C ILE A 278 21.43 24.58 11.95
N TYR A 279 21.29 23.35 12.40
CA TYR A 279 20.02 22.68 12.65
C TYR A 279 19.81 22.60 14.15
N PHE A 280 18.57 22.70 14.60
CA PHE A 280 18.22 22.53 16.01
C PHE A 280 16.73 22.22 16.17
N ASP A 281 16.36 21.62 17.30
CA ASP A 281 14.98 21.35 17.65
C ASP A 281 14.43 22.33 18.69
N ASP A 282 13.15 22.64 18.58
CA ASP A 282 12.39 23.37 19.59
C ASP A 282 11.83 22.35 20.60
N TYR A 283 12.34 22.47 21.83
CA TYR A 283 12.06 21.52 22.89
C TYR A 283 10.57 21.45 23.23
N THR A 284 9.81 22.55 23.11
CA THR A 284 8.41 22.60 23.51
C THR A 284 7.50 22.18 22.37
N THR A 285 7.72 22.73 21.18
CA THR A 285 6.82 22.53 20.04
C THR A 285 7.15 21.27 19.24
N LYS A 286 8.32 20.65 19.50
CA LYS A 286 8.84 19.49 18.74
C LYS A 286 8.96 19.80 17.25
N ARG A 287 9.31 21.05 16.94
CA ARG A 287 9.53 21.56 15.58
C ARG A 287 11.01 21.72 15.35
N TYR A 288 11.44 21.53 14.11
CA TYR A 288 12.85 21.48 13.76
C TYR A 288 13.18 22.58 12.78
N TRP A 289 14.29 23.23 13.03
CA TRP A 289 14.63 24.50 12.42
C TRP A 289 16.03 24.46 11.84
N THR A 290 16.24 25.34 10.86
CA THR A 290 17.54 25.64 10.30
C THR A 290 17.76 27.16 10.24
N SER A 291 19.02 27.58 10.37
CA SER A 291 19.45 28.97 10.19
C SER A 291 20.85 29.01 9.57
N ASP A 292 21.11 30.01 8.73
CA ASP A 292 22.34 30.13 7.95
C ASP A 292 23.18 31.33 8.39
N SER A 293 24.51 31.19 8.36
CA SER A 293 25.48 32.26 8.57
C SER A 293 26.51 32.29 7.43
N PHE A 294 26.80 33.47 6.91
CA PHE A 294 27.74 33.69 5.80
C PHE A 294 28.82 34.75 6.13
N ASP A 295 28.96 35.13 7.40
CA ASP A 295 29.81 36.23 7.87
C ASP A 295 30.73 35.82 9.03
N GLY A 296 31.16 34.56 9.07
CA GLY A 296 32.05 34.05 10.12
C GLY A 296 31.32 33.83 11.46
N LEU A 297 30.11 33.28 11.40
CA LEU A 297 29.26 32.94 12.57
C LEU A 297 28.79 34.15 13.38
N GLN A 298 28.86 35.37 12.83
CA GLN A 298 28.50 36.61 13.54
C GLN A 298 27.01 36.87 13.52
N THR A 299 26.36 36.67 12.37
CA THR A 299 24.91 36.82 12.21
C THR A 299 24.29 35.56 11.60
N TRP A 300 22.99 35.41 11.87
CA TRP A 300 22.19 34.25 11.49
C TRP A 300 20.90 34.70 10.84
N THR A 301 20.44 33.97 9.81
CA THR A 301 19.15 34.23 9.19
C THR A 301 18.00 33.88 10.15
N ALA A 302 16.81 34.42 9.90
CA ALA A 302 15.60 33.93 10.56
C ALA A 302 15.48 32.41 10.39
N LYS A 303 15.06 31.72 11.46
CA LYS A 303 14.91 30.27 11.44
C LYS A 303 13.86 29.84 10.41
N LYS A 304 14.15 28.78 9.66
CA LYS A 304 13.25 28.14 8.69
C LYS A 304 12.94 26.74 9.15
N GLU A 305 11.70 26.32 8.99
CA GLU A 305 11.29 24.97 9.39
C GLU A 305 11.81 23.91 8.40
N LEU A 306 12.15 22.72 8.90
CA LEU A 306 12.52 21.57 8.08
C LEU A 306 11.28 20.85 7.52
N GLY A 307 11.25 20.66 6.21
CA GLY A 307 10.21 19.88 5.53
C GLY A 307 10.44 18.38 5.65
N GLY A 308 9.35 17.60 5.73
CA GLY A 308 9.36 16.13 5.76
C GLY A 308 9.69 15.49 7.11
N VAL A 309 10.50 16.14 7.95
CA VAL A 309 10.94 15.61 9.26
C VAL A 309 10.42 16.38 10.46
N SER A 310 10.01 17.65 10.29
CA SER A 310 9.59 18.43 11.45
C SER A 310 8.32 17.85 12.08
N GLY A 311 8.23 17.84 13.42
CA GLY A 311 7.10 17.22 14.14
C GLY A 311 7.07 15.67 14.13
N THR A 312 7.91 15.00 13.33
CA THR A 312 7.93 13.54 13.23
C THR A 312 9.19 12.93 13.84
N VAL A 313 10.35 13.56 13.67
CA VAL A 313 11.62 13.10 14.27
C VAL A 313 11.88 13.75 15.64
N ARG A 314 12.91 13.29 16.35
CA ARG A 314 13.47 13.88 17.57
C ARG A 314 14.95 13.69 17.69
N HIS A 315 15.65 14.80 18.00
CA HIS A 315 17.12 14.93 18.07
C HIS A 315 17.81 14.40 16.81
N PHE A 316 18.88 15.05 16.36
CA PHE A 316 19.56 14.58 15.16
C PHE A 316 21.01 14.99 15.11
N THR A 317 21.71 14.33 14.20
CA THR A 317 22.94 14.85 13.62
C THR A 317 22.76 14.94 12.12
N VAL A 318 23.20 16.05 11.53
CA VAL A 318 23.24 16.24 10.08
C VAL A 318 24.70 16.34 9.66
N ILE A 319 25.09 15.56 8.65
CA ILE A 319 26.40 15.65 8.01
C ILE A 319 26.26 15.98 6.53
N SER A 320 27.28 16.62 5.95
CA SER A 320 27.38 16.85 4.51
C SER A 320 28.23 15.77 3.85
N GLU A 321 27.59 14.85 3.13
CA GLU A 321 28.24 13.75 2.44
C GLU A 321 28.39 14.05 0.94
N GLU A 322 29.43 13.49 0.30
CA GLU A 322 29.52 13.55 -1.16
C GLU A 322 28.34 12.78 -1.77
N THR A 323 27.62 13.41 -2.70
CA THR A 323 26.44 12.78 -3.32
C THR A 323 26.80 11.46 -4.00
N ALA A 324 27.92 11.42 -4.72
CA ALA A 324 28.41 10.20 -5.36
C ALA A 324 28.72 9.08 -4.35
N GLN A 325 29.18 9.44 -3.15
CA GLN A 325 29.44 8.48 -2.09
C GLN A 325 28.14 7.91 -1.53
N LEU A 326 27.17 8.77 -1.22
CA LEU A 326 25.87 8.35 -0.71
C LEU A 326 25.12 7.45 -1.71
N GLU A 327 25.13 7.82 -2.99
CA GLU A 327 24.54 7.01 -4.06
C GLU A 327 25.24 5.65 -4.18
N ARG A 328 26.57 5.61 -4.07
CA ARG A 328 27.35 4.37 -4.15
C ARG A 328 27.02 3.40 -3.03
N VAL A 329 26.89 3.88 -1.78
CA VAL A 329 26.65 3.00 -0.62
C VAL A 329 25.19 2.59 -0.47
N THR A 330 24.26 3.43 -0.95
CA THR A 330 22.81 3.14 -0.90
C THR A 330 22.29 2.48 -2.18
N ALA A 331 23.13 2.36 -3.23
CA ALA A 331 22.77 1.67 -4.45
C ALA A 331 22.32 0.22 -4.15
N PRO A 332 21.23 -0.25 -4.78
CA PRO A 332 20.83 -1.63 -4.65
C PRO A 332 21.93 -2.61 -5.07
N LYS A 333 22.14 -3.64 -4.26
CA LYS A 333 23.15 -4.69 -4.52
C LYS A 333 22.71 -5.71 -5.57
N ALA A 334 21.39 -5.88 -5.76
CA ALA A 334 20.89 -6.83 -6.75
C ALA A 334 20.96 -6.24 -8.16
N LYS A 335 21.08 -7.11 -9.16
CA LYS A 335 21.14 -6.67 -10.56
C LYS A 335 19.80 -6.03 -10.97
N PRO A 336 19.81 -4.83 -11.58
CA PRO A 336 18.66 -4.28 -12.29
C PRO A 336 18.07 -5.27 -13.28
N LYS A 337 16.73 -5.38 -13.31
CA LYS A 337 16.02 -6.18 -14.32
C LYS A 337 15.51 -5.31 -15.46
N THR A 338 15.52 -5.84 -16.67
CA THR A 338 14.88 -5.17 -17.80
C THR A 338 13.39 -5.46 -17.80
N VAL A 339 12.56 -4.42 -17.85
CA VAL A 339 11.10 -4.53 -18.01
C VAL A 339 10.72 -4.02 -19.39
N ALA A 340 10.08 -4.88 -20.18
CA ALA A 340 9.51 -4.57 -21.48
C ALA A 340 8.10 -5.15 -21.57
N TRP A 341 7.39 -4.91 -22.66
CA TRP A 341 6.06 -5.47 -22.89
C TRP A 341 5.71 -5.48 -24.38
N ASP A 342 4.67 -6.23 -24.71
CA ASP A 342 4.00 -6.17 -26.00
C ASP A 342 2.49 -6.40 -25.83
N ARG A 343 1.76 -6.57 -26.93
CA ARG A 343 0.31 -6.86 -26.93
C ARG A 343 -0.12 -8.07 -26.10
N HIS A 344 0.81 -8.94 -25.67
CA HIS A 344 0.49 -10.15 -24.93
C HIS A 344 0.77 -10.02 -23.44
N SER A 345 1.98 -9.62 -23.04
CA SER A 345 2.41 -9.68 -21.63
C SER A 345 3.55 -8.72 -21.29
N LEU A 346 3.80 -8.54 -19.98
CA LEU A 346 5.08 -8.03 -19.51
C LEU A 346 6.19 -9.04 -19.80
N ILE A 347 7.38 -8.52 -20.08
CA ILE A 347 8.61 -9.25 -20.33
C ILE A 347 9.65 -8.76 -19.31
N ILE A 348 9.99 -9.60 -18.33
CA ILE A 348 10.97 -9.31 -17.28
C ILE A 348 12.21 -10.17 -17.54
N ASP A 349 13.37 -9.53 -17.73
CA ASP A 349 14.63 -10.20 -18.14
C ASP A 349 14.46 -11.16 -19.34
N GLY A 350 13.72 -10.71 -20.35
CA GLY A 350 13.44 -11.49 -21.56
C GLY A 350 12.42 -12.63 -21.39
N LYS A 351 11.86 -12.81 -20.19
CA LYS A 351 10.84 -13.83 -19.91
C LYS A 351 9.46 -13.19 -19.82
N ARG A 352 8.50 -13.78 -20.53
CA ARG A 352 7.09 -13.38 -20.43
C ARG A 352 6.53 -13.79 -19.08
N GLU A 353 5.82 -12.88 -18.43
CA GLU A 353 5.29 -13.09 -17.09
C GLU A 353 3.78 -12.86 -17.05
N MET A 354 3.08 -13.71 -16.31
CA MET A 354 1.70 -13.47 -15.88
C MET A 354 1.72 -12.80 -14.52
N ILE A 355 1.18 -11.60 -14.42
CA ILE A 355 1.01 -10.91 -13.14
C ILE A 355 -0.42 -11.19 -12.65
N PHE A 356 -0.53 -11.99 -11.60
CA PHE A 356 -1.78 -12.41 -11.00
C PHE A 356 -1.77 -12.00 -9.53
N GLY A 357 -2.19 -10.76 -9.29
CA GLY A 357 -2.08 -10.09 -8.01
C GLY A 357 -3.42 -9.86 -7.31
N GLY A 358 -3.32 -9.30 -6.11
CA GLY A 358 -4.46 -8.90 -5.30
C GLY A 358 -4.17 -7.63 -4.51
N GLU A 359 -5.23 -6.95 -4.10
CA GLU A 359 -5.13 -5.71 -3.37
C GLU A 359 -4.99 -5.94 -1.86
N PHE A 360 -4.06 -5.23 -1.22
CA PHE A 360 -3.92 -5.17 0.22
C PHE A 360 -3.60 -3.72 0.65
N HIS A 361 -4.31 -3.19 1.64
CA HIS A 361 -4.06 -1.86 2.20
C HIS A 361 -3.42 -1.95 3.59
N PRO A 362 -2.10 -1.72 3.75
CA PRO A 362 -1.44 -1.79 5.06
C PRO A 362 -2.06 -0.86 6.11
N PHE A 363 -2.58 0.30 5.69
CA PHE A 363 -3.28 1.25 6.57
C PHE A 363 -4.61 0.71 7.13
N ARG A 364 -5.21 -0.35 6.56
CA ARG A 364 -6.38 -1.07 7.09
C ARG A 364 -6.03 -2.26 7.98
N LEU A 365 -4.73 -2.49 8.21
CA LEU A 365 -4.20 -3.45 9.19
C LEU A 365 -3.02 -2.79 9.90
N PRO A 366 -3.24 -1.89 10.89
CA PRO A 366 -2.19 -1.11 11.56
C PRO A 366 -1.35 -1.96 12.53
N SER A 367 -0.83 -3.08 12.04
CA SER A 367 0.03 -4.02 12.75
C SER A 367 1.08 -4.55 11.79
N PRO A 368 2.27 -3.89 11.72
CA PRO A 368 3.34 -4.27 10.80
C PRO A 368 3.77 -5.74 10.88
N SER A 369 3.71 -6.33 12.09
CA SER A 369 3.99 -7.76 12.30
C SER A 369 3.00 -8.70 11.60
N LEU A 370 1.79 -8.23 11.30
CA LEU A 370 0.73 -9.03 10.66
C LEU A 370 0.66 -8.84 9.15
N TRP A 371 1.40 -7.88 8.56
CA TRP A 371 1.43 -7.69 7.11
C TRP A 371 1.98 -8.91 6.38
N ARG A 372 3.03 -9.54 6.94
CA ARG A 372 3.59 -10.79 6.39
C ARG A 372 2.56 -11.92 6.38
N ASP A 373 1.72 -12.03 7.41
CA ASP A 373 0.68 -13.05 7.47
C ASP A 373 -0.27 -12.95 6.28
N VAL A 374 -0.76 -11.74 5.97
CA VAL A 374 -1.65 -11.49 4.83
C VAL A 374 -0.95 -11.75 3.50
N LEU A 375 0.27 -11.25 3.32
CA LEU A 375 1.03 -11.45 2.07
C LEU A 375 1.35 -12.93 1.81
N GLN A 376 1.67 -13.70 2.86
CA GLN A 376 1.86 -15.15 2.74
C GLN A 376 0.56 -15.88 2.42
N LYS A 377 -0.59 -15.45 2.97
CA LYS A 377 -1.91 -16.01 2.63
C LYS A 377 -2.33 -15.68 1.20
N MET A 378 -2.03 -14.48 0.71
CA MET A 378 -2.21 -14.12 -0.70
C MET A 378 -1.38 -15.03 -1.61
N LYS A 379 -0.09 -15.20 -1.29
CA LYS A 379 0.81 -16.09 -2.03
C LYS A 379 0.34 -17.54 -2.01
N ALA A 380 -0.05 -18.05 -0.83
CA ALA A 380 -0.60 -19.38 -0.67
C ALA A 380 -1.93 -19.56 -1.41
N SER A 381 -2.71 -18.49 -1.60
CA SER A 381 -3.92 -18.46 -2.42
C SER A 381 -3.61 -18.37 -3.93
N GLY A 382 -2.35 -18.54 -4.35
CA GLY A 382 -1.94 -18.63 -5.75
C GLY A 382 -1.53 -17.30 -6.39
N LEU A 383 -1.55 -16.19 -5.65
CA LEU A 383 -1.14 -14.88 -6.15
C LEU A 383 0.38 -14.76 -6.20
N ASN A 384 0.90 -14.03 -7.18
CA ASN A 384 2.33 -13.73 -7.34
C ASN A 384 2.65 -12.23 -7.29
N ALA A 385 1.64 -11.39 -7.07
CA ALA A 385 1.79 -9.95 -6.92
C ALA A 385 0.84 -9.39 -5.85
N VAL A 386 1.18 -8.20 -5.35
CA VAL A 386 0.34 -7.38 -4.48
C VAL A 386 0.25 -5.96 -5.04
N ALA A 387 -0.93 -5.36 -4.96
CA ALA A 387 -1.12 -3.94 -5.20
C ALA A 387 -1.32 -3.20 -3.88
N PHE A 388 -0.68 -2.03 -3.77
CA PHE A 388 -0.73 -1.17 -2.58
C PHE A 388 -1.25 0.21 -2.95
N TYR A 389 -2.32 0.66 -2.29
CA TYR A 389 -2.62 2.08 -2.18
C TYR A 389 -1.77 2.77 -1.10
N PHE A 390 -1.53 4.06 -1.33
CA PHE A 390 -0.83 4.95 -0.40
C PHE A 390 -1.78 6.11 -0.02
N ALA A 391 -2.40 6.02 1.15
CA ALA A 391 -3.40 7.00 1.59
C ALA A 391 -2.72 8.27 2.12
N TRP A 392 -2.64 9.33 1.31
CA TRP A 392 -1.95 10.57 1.69
C TRP A 392 -2.43 11.13 3.05
N GLY A 393 -3.74 11.20 3.28
CA GLY A 393 -4.30 11.66 4.54
C GLY A 393 -3.96 10.82 5.76
N TYR A 394 -3.60 9.55 5.58
CA TYR A 394 -3.09 8.70 6.66
C TYR A 394 -1.64 9.04 7.04
N HIS A 395 -0.86 9.54 6.08
CA HIS A 395 0.55 9.87 6.24
C HIS A 395 0.83 11.35 6.54
N SER A 396 -0.15 12.25 6.34
CA SER A 396 0.05 13.70 6.48
C SER A 396 -1.09 14.37 7.23
N ALA A 397 -0.86 14.71 8.50
CA ALA A 397 -1.81 15.46 9.31
C ALA A 397 -1.87 16.96 8.96
N LYS A 398 -0.79 17.49 8.37
CA LYS A 398 -0.56 18.92 8.11
C LYS A 398 0.38 19.11 6.91
N PRO A 399 0.25 20.19 6.10
CA PRO A 399 1.19 20.46 5.01
C PRO A 399 2.63 20.51 5.53
N GLY A 400 3.62 19.96 4.83
CA GLY A 400 4.99 19.87 5.38
C GLY A 400 5.34 18.56 6.09
N HIS A 401 4.32 17.83 6.57
CA HIS A 401 4.50 16.76 7.55
C HIS A 401 4.12 15.40 6.99
N TYR A 402 5.07 14.46 7.02
CA TYR A 402 4.88 13.11 6.50
C TYR A 402 5.46 12.07 7.46
N ASP A 403 4.66 11.06 7.79
CA ASP A 403 5.06 9.97 8.67
C ASP A 403 4.94 8.61 7.97
N PHE A 404 6.09 7.94 7.83
CA PHE A 404 6.23 6.58 7.29
C PHE A 404 6.88 5.64 8.31
N THR A 405 6.51 5.77 9.58
CA THR A 405 7.08 4.98 10.69
C THR A 405 6.01 4.17 11.42
N GLY A 406 6.42 3.20 12.24
CA GLY A 406 5.53 2.33 13.00
C GLY A 406 4.43 1.71 12.14
N ILE A 407 3.16 1.95 12.51
CA ILE A 407 1.98 1.45 11.79
C ILE A 407 1.76 2.09 10.40
N ARG A 408 2.60 3.07 10.03
CA ARG A 408 2.63 3.75 8.72
C ARG A 408 3.88 3.40 7.90
N ASN A 409 4.70 2.45 8.35
CA ASN A 409 5.94 2.09 7.68
C ASN A 409 5.72 1.32 6.37
N ILE A 410 5.39 2.05 5.30
CA ILE A 410 5.09 1.46 3.99
C ILE A 410 6.33 0.87 3.31
N GLU A 411 7.51 1.39 3.63
CA GLU A 411 8.79 0.80 3.20
C GLU A 411 8.90 -0.63 3.72
N ARG A 412 8.55 -0.89 4.99
CA ARG A 412 8.54 -2.24 5.54
C ARG A 412 7.56 -3.17 4.84
N ALA A 413 6.40 -2.68 4.39
CA ALA A 413 5.46 -3.49 3.61
C ALA A 413 6.04 -3.90 2.24
N LEU A 414 6.75 -2.99 1.56
CA LEU A 414 7.45 -3.27 0.30
C LEU A 414 8.58 -4.28 0.49
N GLU A 415 9.33 -4.17 1.59
CA GLU A 415 10.38 -5.14 1.94
C GLU A 415 9.81 -6.53 2.22
N ILE A 416 8.71 -6.62 2.98
CA ILE A 416 8.05 -7.91 3.22
C ILE A 416 7.58 -8.51 1.89
N ALA A 417 6.96 -7.73 1.00
CA ALA A 417 6.55 -8.22 -0.32
C ALA A 417 7.76 -8.75 -1.13
N LYS A 418 8.91 -8.07 -1.07
CA LYS A 418 10.16 -8.53 -1.70
C LYS A 418 10.66 -9.83 -1.08
N GLU A 419 10.73 -9.91 0.24
CA GLU A 419 11.17 -11.11 0.99
C GLU A 419 10.28 -12.32 0.72
N GLU A 420 8.97 -12.09 0.56
CA GLU A 420 8.01 -13.13 0.20
C GLU A 420 8.00 -13.43 -1.32
N GLY A 421 8.80 -12.72 -2.13
CA GLY A 421 8.92 -12.96 -3.57
C GLY A 421 7.68 -12.59 -4.38
N LEU A 422 6.92 -11.60 -3.91
CA LEU A 422 5.78 -11.02 -4.64
C LEU A 422 6.24 -9.83 -5.48
N TYR A 423 5.69 -9.69 -6.68
CA TYR A 423 5.73 -8.45 -7.44
C TYR A 423 4.86 -7.38 -6.78
N VAL A 424 5.17 -6.10 -6.99
CA VAL A 424 4.39 -4.99 -6.44
C VAL A 424 3.88 -4.09 -7.56
N ILE A 425 2.58 -3.78 -7.51
CA ILE A 425 1.94 -2.70 -8.28
C ILE A 425 1.74 -1.53 -7.30
N ALA A 426 2.49 -0.45 -7.49
CA ALA A 426 2.44 0.70 -6.58
C ALA A 426 1.37 1.70 -7.03
N ARG A 427 0.35 1.96 -6.21
CA ARG A 427 -0.78 2.83 -6.54
C ARG A 427 -0.77 4.10 -5.70
N MET A 428 0.08 5.03 -6.10
CA MET A 428 0.59 6.09 -5.23
C MET A 428 -0.47 7.13 -4.79
N GLY A 429 -1.55 7.32 -5.56
CA GLY A 429 -2.43 8.49 -5.47
C GLY A 429 -2.03 9.61 -6.47
N PRO A 430 -2.16 10.91 -6.13
CA PRO A 430 -2.45 11.47 -4.79
C PRO A 430 -3.88 11.22 -4.29
N TYR A 431 -4.84 11.07 -5.20
CA TYR A 431 -6.20 10.61 -4.89
C TYR A 431 -6.27 9.09 -5.08
N VAL A 432 -6.90 8.36 -4.15
CA VAL A 432 -6.99 6.88 -4.22
C VAL A 432 -8.43 6.36 -4.16
N ASN A 433 -9.42 7.20 -3.87
CA ASN A 433 -10.79 6.77 -3.55
C ASN A 433 -10.83 5.76 -2.39
N ALA A 434 -10.67 4.46 -2.70
CA ALA A 434 -10.48 3.33 -1.77
C ALA A 434 -11.52 3.21 -0.65
N GLU A 435 -12.69 3.80 -0.84
CA GLU A 435 -13.72 4.00 0.17
C GLU A 435 -13.19 4.69 1.45
N LEU A 436 -12.26 5.63 1.28
CA LEU A 436 -11.68 6.44 2.37
C LEU A 436 -12.42 7.77 2.52
N THR A 437 -12.37 8.35 3.73
CA THR A 437 -12.76 9.75 3.95
C THR A 437 -11.95 10.65 3.02
N ALA A 438 -12.60 11.63 2.37
CA ALA A 438 -11.97 12.50 1.36
C ALA A 438 -11.30 11.76 0.18
N GLY A 439 -11.62 10.47 -0.02
CA GLY A 439 -10.96 9.59 -1.00
C GLY A 439 -9.44 9.46 -0.82
N GLY A 440 -8.97 9.64 0.43
CA GLY A 440 -7.56 9.54 0.81
C GLY A 440 -6.81 10.86 0.85
N PHE A 441 -7.44 12.00 0.53
CA PHE A 441 -6.83 13.31 0.74
C PHE A 441 -6.65 13.64 2.23
N PRO A 442 -5.58 14.35 2.62
CA PRO A 442 -5.44 14.87 3.98
C PRO A 442 -6.49 15.93 4.30
N GLY A 443 -6.88 16.01 5.58
CA GLY A 443 -7.93 16.91 6.04
C GLY A 443 -7.68 18.40 5.73
N TRP A 444 -6.42 18.82 5.69
CA TRP A 444 -6.07 20.20 5.36
C TRP A 444 -6.36 20.59 3.89
N LEU A 445 -6.46 19.63 2.96
CA LEU A 445 -6.89 19.90 1.57
C LEU A 445 -8.38 20.27 1.48
N LEU A 446 -9.18 19.91 2.49
CA LEU A 446 -10.59 20.29 2.56
C LEU A 446 -10.77 21.81 2.62
N ARG A 447 -9.73 22.54 3.04
CA ARG A 447 -9.70 24.01 3.08
C ARG A 447 -9.07 24.66 1.86
N GLN A 448 -8.59 23.88 0.88
CA GLN A 448 -7.90 24.45 -0.27
C GLN A 448 -8.92 25.01 -1.28
N ARG A 449 -8.70 26.25 -1.77
CA ARG A 449 -9.55 26.83 -2.84
C ARG A 449 -9.29 26.25 -4.22
N ALA A 450 -8.06 25.80 -4.45
CA ALA A 450 -7.68 25.18 -5.71
C ALA A 450 -8.54 23.94 -5.97
N GLU A 451 -9.05 23.83 -7.18
CA GLU A 451 -9.81 22.66 -7.62
C GLU A 451 -8.90 21.42 -7.60
N ALA A 452 -9.26 20.41 -6.81
CA ALA A 452 -8.45 19.21 -6.68
C ALA A 452 -8.42 18.42 -8.00
N ARG A 453 -7.38 17.60 -8.18
CA ARG A 453 -7.20 16.71 -9.35
C ARG A 453 -7.10 17.47 -10.68
N THR A 454 -6.63 18.73 -10.62
CA THR A 454 -6.41 19.61 -11.78
C THR A 454 -4.99 20.20 -11.79
N ASP A 455 -4.71 21.07 -12.76
CA ASP A 455 -3.46 21.82 -12.87
C ASP A 455 -3.43 23.11 -12.06
N ALA A 456 -4.33 23.26 -11.08
CA ALA A 456 -4.30 24.37 -10.15
C ALA A 456 -2.98 24.38 -9.36
N ALA A 457 -2.26 25.50 -9.37
CA ALA A 457 -0.89 25.60 -8.88
C ALA A 457 -0.74 25.16 -7.41
N ASP A 458 -1.65 25.59 -6.53
CA ASP A 458 -1.57 25.24 -5.11
C ASP A 458 -1.82 23.73 -4.89
N TYR A 459 -2.71 23.11 -5.67
CA TYR A 459 -2.94 21.67 -5.60
C TYR A 459 -1.71 20.91 -6.13
N GLN A 460 -1.13 21.36 -7.25
CA GLN A 460 0.08 20.75 -7.79
C GLN A 460 1.27 20.83 -6.83
N ALA A 461 1.48 21.98 -6.18
CA ALA A 461 2.54 22.14 -5.18
C ALA A 461 2.37 21.16 -4.02
N ALA A 462 1.15 21.01 -3.51
CA ALA A 462 0.82 20.04 -2.47
C ALA A 462 1.05 18.59 -2.93
N THR A 463 0.66 18.25 -4.17
CA THR A 463 0.89 16.92 -4.74
C THR A 463 2.38 16.65 -4.99
N ASP A 464 3.16 17.64 -5.41
CA ASP A 464 4.60 17.51 -5.63
C ASP A 464 5.34 17.19 -4.35
N GLU A 465 4.92 17.81 -3.24
CA GLU A 465 5.49 17.55 -1.93
C GLU A 465 5.19 16.10 -1.50
N TRP A 466 3.94 15.66 -1.61
CA TRP A 466 3.56 14.27 -1.33
C TRP A 466 4.34 13.28 -2.20
N MET A 467 4.40 13.53 -3.51
CA MET A 467 5.13 12.70 -4.47
C MET A 467 6.61 12.64 -4.15
N THR A 468 7.24 13.76 -3.82
CA THR A 468 8.67 13.80 -3.42
C THR A 468 8.93 12.86 -2.24
N GLN A 469 8.05 12.88 -1.24
CA GLN A 469 8.20 12.08 -0.03
C GLN A 469 7.98 10.58 -0.29
N ILE A 470 6.91 10.21 -0.98
CA ILE A 470 6.62 8.80 -1.25
C ILE A 470 7.53 8.21 -2.34
N ASN A 471 7.86 8.97 -3.38
CA ASN A 471 8.74 8.51 -4.46
C ASN A 471 10.17 8.29 -3.99
N ALA A 472 10.65 9.04 -2.99
CA ALA A 472 11.93 8.74 -2.37
C ALA A 472 11.99 7.28 -1.88
N ILE A 473 10.89 6.77 -1.30
CA ILE A 473 10.74 5.37 -0.91
C ILE A 473 10.58 4.49 -2.16
N LEU A 474 9.54 4.73 -2.99
CA LEU A 474 9.21 3.85 -4.12
C LEU A 474 10.37 3.68 -5.11
N ALA A 475 11.12 4.74 -5.38
CA ALA A 475 12.25 4.70 -6.29
C ALA A 475 13.30 3.67 -5.86
N ARG A 476 13.53 3.47 -4.55
CA ARG A 476 14.47 2.48 -4.01
C ARG A 476 13.99 1.03 -4.06
N HIS A 477 12.71 0.79 -4.34
CA HIS A 477 12.10 -0.56 -4.31
C HIS A 477 11.69 -1.07 -5.71
N GLN A 478 12.19 -0.43 -6.77
CA GLN A 478 11.92 -0.81 -8.14
C GLN A 478 12.68 -2.06 -8.56
N ILE A 479 12.08 -2.83 -9.46
CA ILE A 479 12.76 -3.98 -10.07
C ILE A 479 13.84 -3.54 -11.07
N THR A 480 13.63 -2.38 -11.70
CA THR A 480 14.48 -1.78 -12.75
C THR A 480 15.78 -1.17 -12.25
N ASN A 481 15.97 -1.06 -10.93
CA ASN A 481 17.26 -0.67 -10.34
C ASN A 481 17.82 -1.74 -9.38
N GLY A 482 17.17 -2.91 -9.27
CA GLY A 482 17.57 -3.98 -8.35
C GLY A 482 17.18 -3.73 -6.89
N GLY A 483 16.46 -2.65 -6.61
CA GLY A 483 16.05 -2.22 -5.28
C GLY A 483 14.98 -3.10 -4.64
N GLY A 484 14.00 -3.53 -5.44
CA GLY A 484 12.89 -4.35 -4.97
C GLY A 484 12.13 -5.04 -6.11
N ASN A 485 10.82 -5.18 -5.92
CA ASN A 485 9.95 -5.92 -6.84
C ASN A 485 8.79 -5.08 -7.38
N ILE A 486 8.84 -3.74 -7.28
CA ILE A 486 7.86 -2.87 -7.96
C ILE A 486 8.03 -3.04 -9.46
N VAL A 487 6.95 -3.42 -10.16
CA VAL A 487 6.91 -3.70 -11.61
C VAL A 487 6.06 -2.71 -12.39
N ALA A 488 5.19 -1.96 -11.72
CA ALA A 488 4.33 -0.94 -12.34
C ALA A 488 3.97 0.13 -11.31
N TYR A 489 3.74 1.36 -11.78
CA TYR A 489 3.41 2.53 -10.97
C TYR A 489 2.15 3.21 -11.52
N GLN A 490 1.12 3.35 -10.68
CA GLN A 490 -0.13 4.03 -11.05
C GLN A 490 0.00 5.54 -10.82
N LEU A 491 -0.40 6.30 -11.83
CA LEU A 491 -0.68 7.72 -11.72
C LEU A 491 -2.16 7.89 -11.38
N GLU A 492 -2.46 8.65 -10.33
CA GLU A 492 -3.83 9.00 -9.98
C GLU A 492 -4.69 7.74 -9.67
N ASN A 493 -6.02 7.88 -9.63
CA ASN A 493 -6.99 6.81 -9.49
C ASN A 493 -8.35 7.15 -10.15
N GLU A 494 -8.77 6.37 -11.15
CA GLU A 494 -10.12 6.46 -11.76
C GLU A 494 -10.54 7.89 -12.18
N LEU A 495 -9.61 8.73 -12.65
CA LEU A 495 -9.92 10.08 -13.15
C LEU A 495 -10.85 10.03 -14.38
N PHE A 496 -12.14 10.26 -14.17
CA PHE A 496 -13.11 10.34 -15.28
C PHE A 496 -12.91 11.56 -16.19
N ALA A 497 -12.31 12.63 -15.66
CA ALA A 497 -12.24 13.91 -16.34
C ALA A 497 -11.04 13.99 -17.30
N VAL A 498 -11.29 13.95 -18.61
CA VAL A 498 -10.26 14.08 -19.67
C VAL A 498 -10.18 15.50 -20.27
N ASN A 499 -10.51 16.53 -19.48
CA ASN A 499 -10.46 17.93 -19.93
C ASN A 499 -9.00 18.44 -20.01
N PRO A 500 -8.71 19.55 -20.74
CA PRO A 500 -7.34 20.07 -20.87
C PRO A 500 -6.60 20.30 -19.55
N LYS A 501 -7.30 20.74 -18.49
CA LYS A 501 -6.72 20.93 -17.14
C LYS A 501 -6.29 19.61 -16.50
N ASN A 502 -7.11 18.56 -16.64
CA ASN A 502 -6.83 17.23 -16.12
C ASN A 502 -5.71 16.53 -16.91
N ILE A 503 -5.66 16.76 -18.23
CA ILE A 503 -4.55 16.26 -19.08
C ILE A 503 -3.21 16.87 -18.63
N ARG A 504 -3.16 18.19 -18.37
CA ARG A 504 -1.96 18.85 -17.85
C ARG A 504 -1.59 18.35 -16.45
N HIS A 505 -2.59 18.12 -15.59
CA HIS A 505 -2.38 17.49 -14.29
C HIS A 505 -1.75 16.10 -14.40
N MET A 506 -2.33 15.21 -15.20
CA MET A 506 -1.78 13.87 -15.41
C MET A 506 -0.35 13.92 -15.97
N GLN A 507 -0.08 14.82 -16.93
CA GLN A 507 1.27 14.98 -17.47
C GLN A 507 2.26 15.48 -16.41
N HIS A 508 1.83 16.41 -15.54
CA HIS A 508 2.62 16.88 -14.40
C HIS A 508 2.96 15.74 -13.43
N LEU A 509 1.99 14.90 -13.05
CA LEU A 509 2.24 13.73 -12.20
C LEU A 509 3.25 12.76 -12.85
N ALA A 510 3.11 12.50 -14.15
CA ALA A 510 4.04 11.63 -14.87
C ALA A 510 5.47 12.20 -14.90
N ASP A 511 5.60 13.49 -15.21
CA ASP A 511 6.89 14.18 -15.26
C ASP A 511 7.55 14.21 -13.87
N LYS A 512 6.76 14.47 -12.82
CA LYS A 512 7.20 14.43 -11.43
C LYS A 512 7.67 13.04 -11.02
N ALA A 513 6.90 11.98 -11.32
CA ALA A 513 7.30 10.61 -11.04
C ALA A 513 8.62 10.24 -11.73
N ARG A 514 8.81 10.64 -13.00
CA ARG A 514 10.09 10.44 -13.70
C ARG A 514 11.22 11.24 -13.08
N ALA A 515 11.00 12.50 -12.73
CA ALA A 515 12.00 13.35 -12.08
C ALA A 515 12.44 12.78 -10.73
N ASP A 516 11.54 12.16 -9.98
CA ASP A 516 11.82 11.51 -8.70
C ASP A 516 12.43 10.09 -8.85
N GLY A 517 12.72 9.65 -10.08
CA GLY A 517 13.45 8.40 -10.33
C GLY A 517 12.58 7.16 -10.54
N ILE A 518 11.28 7.31 -10.79
CA ILE A 518 10.41 6.19 -11.19
C ILE A 518 10.72 5.81 -12.64
N THR A 519 11.12 4.56 -12.86
CA THR A 519 11.58 3.98 -14.14
C THR A 519 10.78 2.78 -14.59
N VAL A 520 9.96 2.17 -13.73
CA VAL A 520 8.98 1.15 -14.12
C VAL A 520 7.87 1.76 -15.00
N PRO A 521 7.10 0.94 -15.75
CA PRO A 521 5.98 1.42 -16.55
C PRO A 521 4.95 2.19 -15.72
N LEU A 522 4.56 3.37 -16.23
CA LEU A 522 3.47 4.19 -15.70
C LEU A 522 2.14 3.70 -16.29
N PHE A 523 1.11 3.64 -15.47
CA PHE A 523 -0.25 3.35 -15.90
C PHE A 523 -1.25 4.22 -15.15
N HIS A 524 -2.49 4.23 -15.63
CA HIS A 524 -3.66 4.74 -14.92
C HIS A 524 -4.71 3.63 -14.97
N ASN A 525 -5.46 3.45 -13.89
CA ASN A 525 -6.62 2.56 -13.87
C ASN A 525 -7.86 3.32 -14.35
N ALA A 526 -8.13 3.24 -15.65
CA ALA A 526 -9.28 3.92 -16.23
C ALA A 526 -10.56 3.41 -15.55
N ALA A 527 -11.44 4.34 -15.20
CA ALA A 527 -12.63 4.00 -14.44
C ALA A 527 -13.55 3.10 -15.26
N SER A 528 -13.98 1.98 -14.68
CA SER A 528 -14.62 0.91 -15.44
C SER A 528 -13.74 0.51 -16.66
N ARG A 529 -14.35 0.31 -17.83
CA ARG A 529 -13.68 -0.14 -19.07
C ARG A 529 -13.65 0.97 -20.12
N LEU A 530 -13.50 2.23 -19.67
CA LEU A 530 -13.46 3.41 -20.52
C LEU A 530 -12.08 3.58 -21.17
N PRO A 531 -12.00 3.99 -22.44
CA PRO A 531 -10.74 4.07 -23.18
C PRO A 531 -9.92 5.33 -22.85
N ASP A 532 -9.91 5.72 -21.57
CA ASP A 532 -9.27 6.93 -21.07
C ASP A 532 -7.84 6.67 -20.62
N TRP A 533 -6.98 7.69 -20.70
CA TRP A 533 -5.58 7.63 -20.27
C TRP A 533 -4.76 6.51 -20.92
N THR A 534 -5.08 6.18 -22.16
CA THR A 534 -4.32 5.22 -22.98
C THR A 534 -2.93 5.76 -23.34
N PRO A 535 -1.94 4.92 -23.67
CA PRO A 535 -0.67 5.39 -24.20
C PRO A 535 -0.86 6.21 -25.49
N LYS A 536 -0.02 7.24 -25.67
CA LYS A 536 -0.07 8.15 -26.84
C LYS A 536 0.01 7.42 -28.19
N ASN A 537 0.58 6.22 -28.23
CA ASN A 537 0.72 5.39 -29.42
C ASN A 537 -0.37 4.31 -29.56
N SER A 538 -1.46 4.36 -28.77
CA SER A 538 -2.59 3.47 -28.99
C SER A 538 -3.18 3.67 -30.39
N THR A 539 -3.44 2.56 -31.08
CA THR A 539 -4.03 2.58 -32.43
C THR A 539 -5.55 2.43 -32.40
N ALA A 540 -6.18 2.41 -31.23
CA ALA A 540 -7.62 2.31 -31.11
C ALA A 540 -8.29 3.65 -31.49
N PRO A 541 -9.31 3.67 -32.37
CA PRO A 541 -9.89 4.92 -32.88
C PRO A 541 -10.69 5.73 -31.85
N PHE A 542 -10.86 5.19 -30.64
CA PHE A 542 -11.62 5.76 -29.52
C PHE A 542 -10.74 5.96 -28.28
N ALA A 543 -9.44 5.78 -28.42
CA ALA A 543 -8.47 6.00 -27.36
C ALA A 543 -8.37 7.49 -27.01
N ASN A 544 -8.50 7.81 -25.74
CA ASN A 544 -8.17 9.12 -25.19
C ASN A 544 -6.77 9.02 -24.55
N PRO A 545 -5.74 9.64 -25.15
CA PRO A 545 -4.36 9.43 -24.73
C PRO A 545 -4.02 10.20 -23.44
N GLY A 546 -3.19 9.58 -22.60
CA GLY A 546 -2.58 10.15 -21.41
C GLY A 546 -1.07 9.90 -21.37
N PRO A 547 -0.39 10.27 -20.29
CA PRO A 547 1.05 10.08 -20.11
C PRO A 547 1.38 8.70 -19.51
N THR A 548 0.71 7.65 -19.99
CA THR A 548 0.89 6.26 -19.55
C THR A 548 1.73 5.47 -20.55
N ASP A 549 2.45 4.47 -20.05
CA ASP A 549 3.21 3.51 -20.87
C ASP A 549 2.36 2.28 -21.22
N ILE A 550 1.52 1.85 -20.28
CA ILE A 550 0.57 0.75 -20.43
C ILE A 550 -0.82 1.21 -19.98
N TYR A 551 -1.85 0.81 -20.71
CA TYR A 551 -3.23 1.09 -20.36
C TYR A 551 -3.75 0.03 -19.40
N ALA A 552 -4.39 0.46 -18.31
CA ALA A 552 -5.11 -0.39 -17.39
C ALA A 552 -6.54 0.13 -17.18
N PHE A 553 -7.42 -0.73 -16.69
CA PHE A 553 -8.82 -0.42 -16.47
C PHE A 553 -9.41 -1.30 -15.38
N ASP A 554 -10.60 -0.94 -14.90
CA ASP A 554 -11.25 -1.59 -13.76
C ASP A 554 -12.55 -2.29 -14.13
N GLY A 555 -13.00 -3.19 -13.26
CA GLY A 555 -14.37 -3.70 -13.39
C GLY A 555 -14.87 -4.60 -12.28
N TYR A 556 -16.15 -4.39 -11.96
CA TYR A 556 -16.84 -4.99 -10.83
C TYR A 556 -18.18 -5.65 -11.21
N PRO A 557 -18.19 -6.77 -11.96
CA PRO A 557 -19.44 -7.41 -12.42
C PRO A 557 -20.03 -8.42 -11.42
N GLY A 558 -19.57 -8.42 -10.16
CA GLY A 558 -19.85 -9.44 -9.15
C GLY A 558 -21.32 -9.71 -8.81
N GLY A 559 -22.23 -8.82 -9.21
CA GLY A 559 -23.61 -8.79 -8.73
C GLY A 559 -23.67 -8.37 -7.26
N VAL A 560 -24.85 -7.93 -6.82
CA VAL A 560 -25.08 -7.48 -5.44
C VAL A 560 -25.90 -8.50 -4.66
N CYS A 561 -25.79 -8.45 -3.34
CA CYS A 561 -26.74 -9.11 -2.45
C CYS A 561 -28.02 -8.28 -2.36
N ASP A 562 -29.15 -8.94 -2.19
CA ASP A 562 -30.39 -8.25 -1.90
C ASP A 562 -30.44 -7.75 -0.45
N VAL A 563 -31.49 -7.01 -0.12
CA VAL A 563 -31.70 -6.47 1.23
C VAL A 563 -31.88 -7.56 2.28
N PHE A 564 -32.13 -8.82 1.94
CA PHE A 564 -32.24 -9.92 2.92
C PHE A 564 -30.93 -10.71 3.08
N GLY A 565 -29.83 -10.20 2.51
CA GLY A 565 -28.53 -10.88 2.54
C GLY A 565 -28.52 -12.15 1.71
N GLN A 566 -29.37 -12.24 0.67
CA GLN A 566 -29.36 -13.35 -0.27
C GLN A 566 -28.59 -12.99 -1.54
N PRO A 567 -27.78 -13.92 -2.10
CA PRO A 567 -27.08 -13.67 -3.35
C PRO A 567 -28.05 -13.36 -4.50
N GLY A 568 -27.99 -12.15 -5.04
CA GLY A 568 -28.74 -11.77 -6.24
C GLY A 568 -28.22 -12.46 -7.50
N THR A 569 -28.80 -12.18 -8.66
CA THR A 569 -28.33 -12.69 -9.97
C THR A 569 -26.95 -12.10 -10.33
N PRO A 570 -25.92 -12.89 -10.72
CA PRO A 570 -24.65 -12.31 -11.17
C PRO A 570 -24.82 -11.65 -12.53
N ALA A 571 -23.92 -10.71 -12.83
CA ALA A 571 -23.76 -10.28 -14.21
C ALA A 571 -23.12 -11.41 -15.04
N PRO A 572 -23.49 -11.55 -16.33
CA PRO A 572 -22.75 -12.39 -17.25
C PRO A 572 -21.27 -12.01 -17.28
N ALA A 573 -20.37 -12.99 -17.34
CA ALA A 573 -18.94 -12.72 -17.47
C ALA A 573 -18.68 -11.93 -18.77
N PRO A 574 -18.09 -10.73 -18.69
CA PRO A 574 -17.85 -9.91 -19.85
C PRO A 574 -16.58 -10.32 -20.60
N ASP A 575 -16.52 -9.91 -21.87
CA ASP A 575 -15.32 -9.99 -22.71
C ASP A 575 -14.59 -8.65 -22.70
N TRP A 576 -13.50 -8.57 -21.95
CA TRP A 576 -12.72 -7.33 -21.77
C TRP A 576 -11.37 -7.31 -22.50
N GLY A 577 -11.11 -8.32 -23.32
CA GLY A 577 -9.91 -8.36 -24.13
C GLY A 577 -10.17 -8.85 -25.53
N ILE A 578 -9.38 -9.81 -25.99
CA ILE A 578 -9.39 -10.19 -27.41
C ILE A 578 -10.79 -10.52 -27.92
N TYR A 579 -11.69 -11.08 -27.10
CA TYR A 579 -13.07 -11.41 -27.50
C TYR A 579 -14.09 -10.26 -27.39
N GLY A 580 -13.69 -9.07 -26.94
CA GLY A 580 -14.57 -7.90 -26.80
C GLY A 580 -15.25 -7.51 -28.12
N LYS A 581 -16.54 -7.16 -28.05
CA LYS A 581 -17.38 -6.80 -29.23
C LYS A 581 -18.09 -5.45 -29.12
N ASN A 582 -18.00 -4.73 -27.98
CA ASN A 582 -18.88 -3.59 -27.65
C ASN A 582 -18.17 -2.23 -27.61
N PHE A 583 -18.44 -1.35 -28.56
CA PHE A 583 -17.91 0.03 -28.58
C PHE A 583 -18.66 0.99 -27.65
N PRO A 584 -18.02 2.00 -27.03
CA PRO A 584 -16.57 2.23 -26.87
C PRO A 584 -15.96 1.57 -25.62
N ARG A 585 -16.76 0.88 -24.80
CA ARG A 585 -16.32 0.25 -23.54
C ARG A 585 -15.70 -1.14 -23.77
N VAL A 586 -14.52 -1.26 -24.37
CA VAL A 586 -13.93 -2.57 -24.76
C VAL A 586 -12.78 -3.08 -23.89
N GLY A 587 -12.46 -2.44 -22.75
CA GLY A 587 -11.36 -2.90 -21.89
C GLY A 587 -10.02 -2.79 -22.61
N SER A 588 -9.19 -3.85 -22.59
CA SER A 588 -7.82 -3.81 -23.13
C SER A 588 -7.70 -3.47 -24.63
N LEU A 589 -8.78 -3.61 -25.41
CA LEU A 589 -8.80 -3.17 -26.81
C LEU A 589 -8.70 -1.65 -26.99
N ALA A 590 -8.80 -0.86 -25.92
CA ALA A 590 -8.45 0.56 -25.93
C ALA A 590 -6.94 0.81 -26.15
N SER A 591 -6.10 -0.20 -25.95
CA SER A 591 -4.67 -0.16 -26.24
C SER A 591 -4.18 -1.54 -26.73
N PRO A 592 -4.43 -1.87 -28.01
CA PRO A 592 -4.23 -3.23 -28.54
C PRO A 592 -2.75 -3.65 -28.64
N ASN A 593 -1.81 -2.72 -28.45
CA ASN A 593 -0.36 -2.97 -28.52
C ASN A 593 0.30 -3.12 -27.14
N THR A 594 -0.46 -2.98 -26.06
CA THR A 594 0.00 -3.19 -24.67
C THR A 594 -0.64 -4.43 -24.07
N PRO A 595 -0.06 -5.03 -23.02
CA PRO A 595 -0.65 -6.21 -22.40
C PRO A 595 -2.02 -5.87 -21.80
N GLY A 596 -2.94 -6.82 -21.81
CA GLY A 596 -4.23 -6.65 -21.15
C GLY A 596 -4.04 -6.53 -19.64
N PHE A 597 -4.35 -5.35 -19.10
CA PHE A 597 -4.14 -5.02 -17.70
C PHE A 597 -5.46 -4.61 -17.04
N VAL A 598 -5.93 -5.43 -16.11
CA VAL A 598 -7.05 -5.10 -15.22
C VAL A 598 -6.48 -4.66 -13.87
N ALA A 599 -6.50 -3.36 -13.61
CA ALA A 599 -5.90 -2.78 -12.41
C ALA A 599 -6.75 -3.03 -11.17
N GLU A 600 -8.08 -3.11 -11.31
CA GLU A 600 -8.98 -3.61 -10.26
C GLU A 600 -10.03 -4.55 -10.86
N ILE A 601 -10.02 -5.80 -10.40
CA ILE A 601 -11.08 -6.77 -10.70
C ILE A 601 -11.80 -7.16 -9.42
N GLY A 602 -13.12 -6.93 -9.39
CA GLY A 602 -13.94 -7.20 -8.22
C GLY A 602 -13.79 -8.62 -7.67
N ALA A 603 -13.32 -8.73 -6.45
CA ALA A 603 -13.27 -9.94 -5.64
C ALA A 603 -14.20 -9.87 -4.43
N GLY A 604 -15.02 -8.84 -4.36
CA GLY A 604 -16.04 -8.62 -3.36
C GLY A 604 -16.81 -7.34 -3.66
N TRP A 605 -17.37 -6.73 -2.62
CA TRP A 605 -18.05 -5.44 -2.71
C TRP A 605 -18.02 -4.77 -1.33
N PHE A 606 -17.96 -3.44 -1.30
CA PHE A 606 -18.09 -2.69 -0.05
C PHE A 606 -19.52 -2.78 0.49
N ASP A 607 -19.71 -2.54 1.78
CA ASP A 607 -21.04 -2.51 2.40
C ASP A 607 -21.24 -1.19 3.15
N TYR A 608 -22.48 -0.69 3.16
CA TYR A 608 -22.80 0.69 3.56
C TYR A 608 -23.58 0.78 4.88
N TRP A 609 -23.60 1.96 5.48
CA TRP A 609 -24.32 2.22 6.74
C TRP A 609 -25.81 1.89 6.62
N GLY A 610 -26.36 1.20 7.63
CA GLY A 610 -27.75 0.76 7.64
C GLY A 610 -28.04 -0.43 6.70
N SER A 611 -27.01 -1.03 6.09
CA SER A 611 -27.11 -2.32 5.42
C SER A 611 -27.31 -3.47 6.41
N ASN A 612 -27.81 -4.61 5.93
CA ASN A 612 -28.00 -5.82 6.72
C ASN A 612 -26.72 -6.66 6.93
N GLY A 613 -25.54 -6.10 6.65
CA GLY A 613 -24.25 -6.78 6.79
C GLY A 613 -24.04 -7.83 5.70
N THR A 614 -23.71 -7.39 4.49
CA THR A 614 -23.76 -8.24 3.30
C THR A 614 -22.46 -8.98 2.98
N TYR A 615 -21.35 -8.75 3.70
CA TYR A 615 -20.04 -9.33 3.36
C TYR A 615 -20.04 -10.87 3.23
N GLU A 616 -20.71 -11.60 4.12
CA GLU A 616 -20.82 -13.07 4.03
C GLU A 616 -21.67 -13.52 2.84
N CYS A 617 -22.70 -12.75 2.49
CA CYS A 617 -23.47 -12.98 1.27
C CYS A 617 -22.63 -12.70 0.02
N THR A 618 -21.90 -11.59 0.02
CA THR A 618 -21.02 -11.15 -1.07
C THR A 618 -19.91 -12.17 -1.32
N ALA A 619 -19.34 -12.73 -0.25
CA ALA A 619 -18.36 -13.81 -0.32
C ALA A 619 -18.90 -15.07 -1.03
N LYS A 620 -20.20 -15.38 -0.86
CA LYS A 620 -20.88 -16.48 -1.56
C LYS A 620 -21.21 -16.11 -3.02
N ARG A 621 -21.80 -14.94 -3.25
CA ARG A 621 -22.19 -14.41 -4.58
C ARG A 621 -20.98 -14.34 -5.53
N GLN A 622 -19.88 -13.79 -5.03
CA GLN A 622 -18.58 -13.71 -5.70
C GLN A 622 -17.63 -14.84 -5.28
N GLY A 623 -18.20 -16.01 -4.92
CA GLY A 623 -17.46 -17.17 -4.43
C GLY A 623 -16.84 -18.05 -5.54
N PRO A 624 -16.54 -19.33 -5.23
CA PRO A 624 -15.91 -20.30 -6.14
C PRO A 624 -16.35 -20.25 -7.61
N GLY A 625 -17.65 -20.40 -7.89
CA GLY A 625 -18.17 -20.43 -9.25
C GLY A 625 -17.99 -19.11 -10.01
N TYR A 626 -18.18 -17.98 -9.33
CA TYR A 626 -17.92 -16.66 -9.90
C TYR A 626 -16.45 -16.51 -10.31
N GLN A 627 -15.51 -16.89 -9.45
CA GLN A 627 -14.08 -16.78 -9.76
C GLN A 627 -13.68 -17.61 -10.98
N ARG A 628 -14.13 -18.87 -11.07
CA ARG A 628 -13.82 -19.74 -12.23
C ARG A 628 -14.35 -19.15 -13.53
N VAL A 629 -15.60 -18.70 -13.52
CA VAL A 629 -16.27 -18.12 -14.69
C VAL A 629 -15.61 -16.79 -15.08
N PHE A 630 -15.48 -15.89 -14.13
CA PHE A 630 -15.10 -14.51 -14.42
C PHE A 630 -13.58 -14.33 -14.56
N TYR A 631 -12.79 -14.87 -13.65
CA TYR A 631 -11.32 -14.80 -13.78
C TYR A 631 -10.84 -15.76 -14.89
N GLY A 632 -11.55 -16.88 -15.13
CA GLY A 632 -11.34 -17.69 -16.33
C GLY A 632 -11.59 -16.89 -17.61
N SER A 633 -12.70 -16.14 -17.68
CA SER A 633 -12.99 -15.23 -18.81
C SER A 633 -11.90 -14.18 -18.99
N SER A 634 -11.37 -13.62 -17.88
CA SER A 634 -10.25 -12.68 -17.90
C SER A 634 -9.01 -13.29 -18.55
N LEU A 635 -8.60 -14.49 -18.10
CA LEU A 635 -7.44 -15.21 -18.62
C LEU A 635 -7.58 -15.58 -20.10
N ILE A 636 -8.75 -16.07 -20.54
CA ILE A 636 -8.98 -16.43 -21.95
C ILE A 636 -9.16 -15.18 -22.84
N ASN A 637 -9.47 -14.03 -22.26
CA ASN A 637 -9.46 -12.75 -22.97
C ASN A 637 -8.05 -12.16 -23.15
N SER A 638 -6.99 -12.93 -22.82
CA SER A 638 -5.58 -12.50 -22.90
C SER A 638 -5.25 -11.31 -22.01
N LEU A 639 -5.95 -11.19 -20.89
CA LEU A 639 -5.55 -10.28 -19.82
C LEU A 639 -4.43 -10.99 -19.05
N THR A 640 -3.30 -10.32 -18.85
CA THR A 640 -2.06 -10.91 -18.31
C THR A 640 -1.50 -10.16 -17.11
N ILE A 641 -2.11 -9.04 -16.75
CA ILE A 641 -1.86 -8.31 -15.51
C ILE A 641 -3.20 -8.08 -14.79
N HIS A 642 -3.29 -8.52 -13.53
CA HIS A 642 -4.52 -8.45 -12.72
C HIS A 642 -4.21 -8.01 -11.28
N SER A 643 -5.08 -7.18 -10.69
CA SER A 643 -5.20 -7.05 -9.23
C SER A 643 -6.64 -7.30 -8.78
N LEU A 644 -6.83 -8.34 -7.97
CA LEU A 644 -8.10 -8.67 -7.32
C LEU A 644 -8.41 -7.67 -6.19
N TYR A 645 -9.40 -6.81 -6.40
CA TYR A 645 -9.83 -5.81 -5.42
C TYR A 645 -11.08 -6.32 -4.67
N MET A 646 -11.03 -6.70 -3.39
CA MET A 646 -9.88 -6.85 -2.50
C MET A 646 -9.45 -8.31 -2.35
N ALA A 647 -8.15 -8.57 -2.18
CA ALA A 647 -7.67 -9.87 -1.72
C ALA A 647 -7.78 -10.01 -0.20
N PHE A 648 -7.48 -8.93 0.52
CA PHE A 648 -7.78 -8.73 1.93
C PHE A 648 -8.19 -7.26 2.13
N GLY A 649 -9.39 -7.03 2.64
CA GLY A 649 -9.88 -5.67 2.83
C GLY A 649 -9.45 -5.02 4.16
N GLY A 650 -9.60 -5.71 5.29
CA GLY A 650 -9.22 -5.23 6.62
C GLY A 650 -10.28 -4.35 7.28
N THR A 651 -9.84 -3.38 8.08
CA THR A 651 -10.71 -2.52 8.90
C THR A 651 -10.45 -1.05 8.61
N SER A 652 -11.50 -0.28 8.37
CA SER A 652 -11.48 1.20 8.34
C SER A 652 -11.53 1.74 9.78
N TRP A 653 -10.46 1.51 10.55
CA TRP A 653 -10.33 1.91 11.96
C TRP A 653 -10.21 3.44 12.13
N GLY A 654 -10.48 3.93 13.34
CA GLY A 654 -10.59 5.38 13.58
C GLY A 654 -11.70 6.00 12.72
N TRP A 655 -11.42 7.15 12.12
CA TRP A 655 -12.30 7.89 11.21
C TRP A 655 -11.89 7.73 9.72
N LEU A 656 -11.29 6.59 9.39
CA LEU A 656 -10.67 6.35 8.07
C LEU A 656 -11.68 6.13 6.93
N GLY A 657 -12.84 5.53 7.22
CA GLY A 657 -13.85 5.17 6.22
C GLY A 657 -14.49 6.38 5.55
N GLY A 658 -14.87 6.25 4.28
CA GLY A 658 -15.72 7.22 3.58
C GLY A 658 -17.21 7.08 3.97
N PRO A 659 -18.10 7.98 3.49
CA PRO A 659 -19.50 8.01 3.90
C PRO A 659 -20.31 6.78 3.50
N VAL A 660 -19.82 6.00 2.54
CA VAL A 660 -20.52 4.82 2.02
C VAL A 660 -20.07 3.52 2.68
N VAL A 661 -19.14 3.56 3.64
CA VAL A 661 -18.68 2.37 4.38
C VAL A 661 -18.69 2.63 5.87
N TYR A 662 -18.93 1.57 6.64
CA TYR A 662 -18.75 1.58 8.09
C TYR A 662 -17.35 1.04 8.46
N THR A 663 -17.12 0.73 9.74
CA THR A 663 -15.81 0.34 10.26
C THR A 663 -15.21 -0.90 9.60
N SER A 664 -16.01 -1.94 9.36
CA SER A 664 -15.51 -3.15 8.71
C SER A 664 -15.32 -2.91 7.21
N TYR A 665 -14.18 -3.35 6.69
CA TYR A 665 -13.90 -3.39 5.28
C TYR A 665 -13.54 -4.82 4.84
N ASP A 666 -14.22 -5.84 5.40
CA ASP A 666 -14.04 -7.24 5.05
C ASP A 666 -14.18 -7.50 3.53
N TYR A 667 -15.09 -6.76 2.91
CA TYR A 667 -15.33 -6.73 1.47
C TYR A 667 -15.93 -8.04 0.90
N GLY A 668 -16.13 -9.10 1.70
CA GLY A 668 -16.40 -10.45 1.17
C GLY A 668 -15.22 -11.02 0.39
N SER A 669 -14.01 -10.55 0.71
CA SER A 669 -12.75 -10.89 0.05
C SER A 669 -12.30 -12.34 0.34
N PRO A 670 -11.35 -12.92 -0.43
CA PRO A 670 -10.82 -14.26 -0.19
C PRO A 670 -10.24 -14.48 1.20
N ILE A 671 -9.62 -13.44 1.77
CA ILE A 671 -9.09 -13.41 3.13
C ILE A 671 -10.00 -12.47 3.93
N ASN A 672 -10.75 -12.98 4.89
CA ASN A 672 -11.70 -12.17 5.66
C ASN A 672 -11.00 -11.16 6.59
N GLU A 673 -11.75 -10.27 7.23
CA GLU A 673 -11.23 -9.22 8.12
C GLU A 673 -10.40 -9.79 9.30
N SER A 674 -10.75 -10.97 9.82
CA SER A 674 -9.97 -11.67 10.85
C SER A 674 -8.78 -12.47 10.29
N ARG A 675 -8.51 -12.35 8.99
CA ARG A 675 -7.43 -12.97 8.21
C ARG A 675 -7.60 -14.47 7.96
N ALA A 676 -8.78 -15.05 8.16
CA ALA A 676 -9.09 -16.43 7.80
C ALA A 676 -9.36 -16.57 6.29
N LEU A 677 -9.01 -17.73 5.73
CA LEU A 677 -9.25 -18.06 4.32
C LEU A 677 -10.69 -18.55 4.11
N ARG A 678 -11.36 -18.02 3.09
CA ARG A 678 -12.67 -18.51 2.62
C ARG A 678 -12.52 -19.56 1.50
N ASP A 679 -13.59 -20.29 1.17
CA ASP A 679 -13.59 -21.29 0.08
C ASP A 679 -13.03 -20.73 -1.25
N LYS A 680 -13.34 -19.47 -1.55
CA LYS A 680 -12.85 -18.75 -2.73
C LYS A 680 -11.33 -18.51 -2.74
N ALA A 681 -10.64 -18.57 -1.61
CA ALA A 681 -9.18 -18.53 -1.56
C ALA A 681 -8.56 -19.85 -2.07
N TYR A 682 -9.20 -20.99 -1.81
CA TYR A 682 -8.70 -22.29 -2.28
C TYR A 682 -8.92 -22.50 -3.78
N VAL A 683 -10.04 -22.01 -4.34
CA VAL A 683 -10.23 -21.96 -5.79
C VAL A 683 -9.20 -21.05 -6.44
N LEU A 684 -8.97 -19.87 -5.85
CA LEU A 684 -7.92 -18.98 -6.31
C LEU A 684 -6.53 -19.66 -6.27
N LYS A 685 -6.25 -20.50 -5.26
CA LYS A 685 -5.02 -21.29 -5.20
C LYS A 685 -4.87 -22.23 -6.39
N GLN A 686 -5.94 -22.89 -6.81
CA GLN A 686 -5.93 -23.76 -7.97
C GLN A 686 -5.67 -22.96 -9.26
N MET A 687 -6.41 -21.86 -9.45
CA MET A 687 -6.27 -20.99 -10.61
C MET A 687 -4.88 -20.34 -10.67
N GLY A 688 -4.38 -19.82 -9.56
CA GLY A 688 -3.05 -19.18 -9.49
C GLY A 688 -1.91 -20.18 -9.66
N SER A 689 -2.04 -21.39 -9.12
CA SER A 689 -1.07 -22.48 -9.38
C SER A 689 -1.05 -22.85 -10.87
N PHE A 690 -2.22 -22.89 -11.52
CA PHE A 690 -2.34 -23.11 -12.95
C PHE A 690 -1.67 -21.97 -13.74
N VAL A 691 -1.98 -20.71 -13.41
CA VAL A 691 -1.38 -19.54 -14.07
C VAL A 691 0.14 -19.57 -13.98
N GLN A 692 0.69 -19.89 -12.80
CA GLN A 692 2.14 -19.99 -12.61
C GLN A 692 2.75 -21.16 -13.40
N ALA A 693 2.09 -22.33 -13.45
CA ALA A 693 2.59 -23.49 -14.19
C ALA A 693 2.43 -23.35 -15.72
N ALA A 694 1.41 -22.64 -16.18
CA ALA A 694 1.07 -22.45 -17.59
C ALA A 694 1.48 -21.07 -18.15
N THR A 695 2.25 -20.27 -17.40
CA THR A 695 2.72 -18.93 -17.81
C THR A 695 3.30 -18.90 -19.23
N PRO A 696 4.17 -19.85 -19.67
CA PRO A 696 4.71 -19.84 -21.03
C PRO A 696 3.65 -19.88 -22.14
N VAL A 697 2.49 -20.48 -21.85
CA VAL A 697 1.36 -20.59 -22.79
C VAL A 697 0.46 -19.37 -22.69
N LEU A 698 0.01 -19.03 -21.47
CA LEU A 698 -0.99 -17.99 -21.21
C LEU A 698 -0.48 -16.58 -21.56
N ALA A 699 0.83 -16.35 -21.40
CA ALA A 699 1.43 -15.03 -21.61
C ALA A 699 1.60 -14.64 -23.09
N ALA A 700 1.22 -15.52 -24.04
CA ALA A 700 1.31 -15.26 -25.48
C ALA A 700 0.25 -16.06 -26.28
N GLN A 701 -1.03 -15.80 -26.00
CA GLN A 701 -2.15 -16.46 -26.67
C GLN A 701 -2.82 -15.54 -27.71
N ASP A 702 -3.32 -16.14 -28.79
CA ASP A 702 -4.13 -15.52 -29.85
C ASP A 702 -5.47 -16.24 -29.96
N LYS A 703 -6.49 -15.60 -30.54
CA LYS A 703 -7.71 -16.33 -30.96
C LYS A 703 -7.37 -17.44 -31.93
N ALA A 704 -8.00 -18.59 -31.73
CA ALA A 704 -8.06 -19.66 -32.71
C ALA A 704 -9.45 -19.72 -33.34
N GLU A 705 -9.62 -20.61 -34.32
CA GLU A 705 -10.90 -20.83 -34.98
C GLU A 705 -11.99 -21.23 -33.95
N PRO A 706 -13.17 -20.60 -33.97
CA PRO A 706 -14.25 -20.95 -33.05
C PRO A 706 -14.64 -22.43 -33.14
N ILE A 707 -14.95 -23.03 -32.00
CA ILE A 707 -15.44 -24.41 -31.92
C ILE A 707 -16.88 -24.37 -31.41
N ASP A 708 -17.78 -25.05 -32.12
CA ASP A 708 -19.16 -25.25 -31.66
C ASP A 708 -19.20 -26.36 -30.61
N PRO A 709 -19.62 -26.07 -29.35
CA PRO A 709 -19.76 -27.09 -28.31
C PRO A 709 -21.00 -27.99 -28.51
N GLY A 710 -21.86 -27.71 -29.49
CA GLY A 710 -23.09 -28.44 -29.74
C GLY A 710 -24.17 -28.25 -28.67
N ASN A 711 -23.94 -27.34 -27.72
CA ASN A 711 -24.87 -27.00 -26.64
C ASN A 711 -24.85 -25.48 -26.42
N ALA A 712 -25.97 -24.81 -26.71
CA ALA A 712 -26.08 -23.35 -26.62
C ALA A 712 -25.92 -22.78 -25.20
N LYS A 713 -26.11 -23.60 -24.17
CA LYS A 713 -25.86 -23.21 -22.77
C LYS A 713 -24.38 -23.22 -22.41
N ILE A 714 -23.53 -23.79 -23.25
CA ILE A 714 -22.07 -23.77 -23.10
C ILE A 714 -21.50 -22.72 -24.03
N ARG A 715 -20.69 -21.83 -23.47
CA ARG A 715 -19.81 -20.96 -24.25
C ARG A 715 -18.41 -21.54 -24.23
N LEU A 716 -17.90 -21.82 -25.41
CA LEU A 716 -16.55 -22.34 -25.60
C LEU A 716 -15.68 -21.27 -26.25
N TYR A 717 -14.67 -20.82 -25.52
CA TYR A 717 -13.60 -19.98 -26.03
C TYR A 717 -12.44 -20.87 -26.48
N HIS A 718 -11.76 -20.45 -27.54
CA HIS A 718 -10.64 -21.19 -28.12
C HIS A 718 -9.55 -20.24 -28.56
N ASN A 719 -8.42 -20.33 -27.86
CA ASN A 719 -7.18 -19.63 -28.16
C ASN A 719 -6.07 -20.64 -28.50
N ILE A 720 -5.01 -20.12 -29.10
CA ILE A 720 -3.79 -20.85 -29.41
C ILE A 720 -2.57 -19.99 -29.09
N ASN A 721 -1.56 -20.58 -28.44
CA ASN A 721 -0.22 -20.05 -28.45
C ASN A 721 0.48 -20.59 -29.69
N LYS A 722 0.60 -19.76 -30.74
CA LYS A 722 1.13 -20.18 -32.05
C LYS A 722 2.59 -20.63 -31.98
N GLY A 723 3.39 -20.02 -31.10
CA GLY A 723 4.80 -20.35 -30.94
C GLY A 723 5.02 -21.75 -30.34
N LEU A 724 4.13 -22.17 -29.44
CA LEU A 724 4.20 -23.48 -28.78
C LEU A 724 3.28 -24.53 -29.42
N GLY A 725 2.35 -24.11 -30.28
CA GLY A 725 1.30 -24.97 -30.84
C GLY A 725 0.34 -25.53 -29.79
N THR A 726 0.21 -24.84 -28.64
CA THR A 726 -0.67 -25.22 -27.52
C THR A 726 -2.01 -24.52 -27.67
N HIS A 727 -3.09 -25.27 -27.51
CA HIS A 727 -4.45 -24.75 -27.50
C HIS A 727 -4.91 -24.49 -26.06
N VAL A 728 -5.59 -23.36 -25.85
CA VAL A 728 -6.18 -22.95 -24.57
C VAL A 728 -7.68 -22.83 -24.78
N LEU A 729 -8.44 -23.55 -23.97
CA LEU A 729 -9.90 -23.63 -24.08
C LEU A 729 -10.51 -23.22 -22.76
N LEU A 730 -11.50 -22.33 -22.80
CA LEU A 730 -12.37 -22.09 -21.64
C LEU A 730 -13.78 -22.53 -22.02
N ALA A 731 -14.27 -23.57 -21.37
CA ALA A 731 -15.69 -23.92 -21.43
C ALA A 731 -16.40 -23.29 -20.22
N GLN A 732 -17.45 -22.53 -20.47
CA GLN A 732 -18.21 -21.80 -19.46
C GLN A 732 -19.70 -22.11 -19.58
N HIS A 733 -20.38 -22.30 -18.46
CA HIS A 733 -21.84 -22.37 -18.44
C HIS A 733 -22.45 -20.97 -18.52
N ASN A 734 -23.31 -20.72 -19.51
CA ASN A 734 -23.91 -19.40 -19.77
C ASN A 734 -25.09 -19.05 -18.84
N HIS A 735 -25.62 -20.02 -18.11
CA HIS A 735 -26.73 -19.85 -17.17
C HIS A 735 -26.32 -20.15 -15.71
N LEU A 736 -27.17 -19.77 -14.75
CA LEU A 736 -26.88 -19.90 -13.31
C LEU A 736 -27.14 -21.29 -12.74
N SER A 737 -27.94 -22.10 -13.42
CA SER A 737 -28.38 -23.40 -12.93
C SER A 737 -28.42 -24.42 -14.05
N GLY A 738 -28.57 -25.69 -13.67
CA GLY A 738 -28.52 -26.83 -14.57
C GLY A 738 -27.14 -27.47 -14.63
N THR A 739 -27.10 -28.66 -15.22
CA THR A 739 -25.87 -29.39 -15.51
C THR A 739 -25.94 -29.82 -16.96
N GLU A 740 -24.94 -29.43 -17.74
CA GLU A 740 -24.95 -29.60 -19.18
C GLU A 740 -23.75 -30.41 -19.61
N ALA A 741 -24.00 -31.46 -20.40
CA ALA A 741 -22.96 -32.20 -21.08
C ALA A 741 -22.66 -31.57 -22.44
N PHE A 742 -21.41 -31.60 -22.84
CA PHE A 742 -20.96 -31.09 -24.14
C PHE A 742 -19.71 -31.84 -24.60
N ASN A 743 -19.37 -31.69 -25.88
CA ASN A 743 -18.17 -32.27 -26.47
C ASN A 743 -17.40 -31.20 -27.23
N ILE A 744 -16.08 -31.37 -27.31
CA ILE A 744 -15.21 -30.47 -28.08
C ILE A 744 -14.64 -31.26 -29.25
N LYS A 745 -14.89 -30.79 -30.47
CA LYS A 745 -14.22 -31.31 -31.67
C LYS A 745 -12.99 -30.44 -31.93
N LEU A 746 -11.81 -30.94 -31.61
CA LEU A 746 -10.57 -30.17 -31.66
C LEU A 746 -9.62 -30.75 -32.72
N GLN A 747 -9.22 -29.90 -33.65
CA GLN A 747 -8.09 -30.17 -34.53
C GLN A 747 -6.83 -29.59 -33.92
N THR A 748 -5.79 -30.42 -33.81
CA THR A 748 -4.47 -30.02 -33.32
C THR A 748 -3.37 -30.55 -34.23
N ARG A 749 -2.12 -30.21 -33.93
CA ARG A 749 -0.93 -30.87 -34.52
C ARG A 749 -0.83 -32.36 -34.17
N ASP A 750 -1.55 -32.78 -33.12
CA ASP A 750 -1.54 -34.14 -32.63
C ASP A 750 -2.55 -35.07 -33.33
N GLY A 751 -3.52 -34.50 -34.05
CA GLY A 751 -4.63 -35.21 -34.67
C GLY A 751 -5.97 -34.51 -34.47
N SER A 752 -7.04 -35.18 -34.91
CA SER A 752 -8.42 -34.75 -34.71
C SER A 752 -9.05 -35.53 -33.55
N TYR A 753 -9.59 -34.82 -32.56
CA TYR A 753 -10.16 -35.43 -31.36
C TYR A 753 -11.59 -34.98 -31.10
N ALA A 754 -12.44 -35.92 -30.69
CA ALA A 754 -13.69 -35.62 -29.98
C ALA A 754 -13.41 -35.77 -28.49
N ILE A 755 -13.56 -34.69 -27.73
CA ILE A 755 -13.20 -34.62 -26.31
C ILE A 755 -14.49 -34.51 -25.49
N PRO A 756 -14.75 -35.44 -24.56
CA PRO A 756 -14.00 -36.68 -24.33
C PRO A 756 -14.30 -37.75 -25.40
N GLN A 757 -13.41 -38.73 -25.52
CA GLN A 757 -13.64 -39.92 -26.35
C GLN A 757 -14.50 -40.97 -25.62
N ALA A 758 -14.46 -40.99 -24.30
CA ALA A 758 -15.33 -41.81 -23.45
C ALA A 758 -15.76 -41.04 -22.18
N GLY A 759 -17.00 -41.29 -21.74
CA GLY A 759 -17.61 -40.55 -20.62
C GLY A 759 -18.28 -39.24 -21.07
N LYS A 760 -18.48 -38.31 -20.13
CA LYS A 760 -19.12 -37.02 -20.38
C LYS A 760 -18.30 -35.86 -19.82
N LEU A 761 -18.11 -34.80 -20.60
CA LEU A 761 -17.62 -33.53 -20.08
C LEU A 761 -18.83 -32.66 -19.69
N THR A 762 -18.89 -32.30 -18.42
CA THR A 762 -20.04 -31.61 -17.79
C THR A 762 -19.66 -30.25 -17.23
N LEU A 763 -20.60 -29.31 -17.25
CA LEU A 763 -20.51 -28.05 -16.50
C LEU A 763 -21.83 -27.79 -15.79
N THR A 764 -21.74 -27.40 -14.52
CA THR A 764 -22.89 -26.93 -13.76
C THR A 764 -23.08 -25.42 -13.94
N GLY A 765 -24.26 -24.92 -13.58
CA GLY A 765 -24.57 -23.50 -13.55
C GLY A 765 -23.53 -22.70 -12.77
N GLN A 766 -23.05 -21.61 -13.37
CA GLN A 766 -21.97 -20.77 -12.82
C GLN A 766 -20.64 -21.53 -12.59
N ASP A 767 -20.32 -22.52 -13.41
CA ASP A 767 -19.00 -23.16 -13.47
C ASP A 767 -18.30 -22.90 -14.81
N ALA A 768 -16.98 -23.03 -14.81
CA ALA A 768 -16.14 -23.02 -15.99
C ALA A 768 -14.95 -23.96 -15.82
N LYS A 769 -14.40 -24.48 -16.93
CA LYS A 769 -13.19 -25.31 -16.96
C LYS A 769 -12.20 -24.73 -17.97
N MET A 770 -10.98 -24.48 -17.51
CA MET A 770 -9.84 -24.08 -18.35
C MET A 770 -9.02 -25.32 -18.72
N LEU A 771 -8.98 -25.64 -20.02
CA LEU A 771 -8.37 -26.86 -20.54
C LEU A 771 -7.22 -26.51 -21.49
N LEU A 772 -6.18 -27.36 -21.49
CA LEU A 772 -5.04 -27.27 -22.42
C LEU A 772 -5.00 -28.51 -23.32
N ALA A 773 -4.58 -28.30 -24.57
CA ALA A 773 -4.35 -29.38 -25.54
C ALA A 773 -3.09 -29.11 -26.38
N SER A 774 -2.46 -30.17 -26.86
CA SER A 774 -1.12 -30.15 -27.48
C SER A 774 -0.10 -29.38 -26.63
N TYR A 775 -0.05 -29.72 -25.35
CA TYR A 775 0.69 -29.01 -24.33
C TYR A 775 1.95 -29.78 -23.91
N ALA A 776 3.09 -29.08 -23.90
CA ALA A 776 4.32 -29.57 -23.29
C ALA A 776 4.24 -29.41 -21.76
N MET A 777 3.96 -30.52 -21.08
CA MET A 777 3.84 -30.58 -19.62
C MET A 777 5.14 -31.15 -19.06
N GLU A 778 6.10 -30.28 -18.75
CA GLU A 778 7.50 -30.66 -18.52
C GLU A 778 8.07 -31.49 -19.68
N ARG A 779 8.59 -32.70 -19.42
CA ARG A 779 9.10 -33.62 -20.43
C ARG A 779 8.00 -34.54 -20.99
N GLN A 780 6.75 -34.32 -20.58
CA GLN A 780 5.57 -35.02 -21.06
C GLN A 780 4.88 -34.25 -22.18
N HIS A 781 4.09 -34.97 -22.98
CA HIS A 781 3.25 -34.39 -24.00
C HIS A 781 1.80 -34.70 -23.70
N LEU A 782 1.07 -33.69 -23.25
CA LEU A 782 -0.36 -33.75 -23.03
C LEU A 782 -1.08 -33.45 -24.35
N VAL A 783 -1.71 -34.48 -24.91
CA VAL A 783 -2.54 -34.33 -26.11
C VAL A 783 -3.78 -33.50 -25.75
N TYR A 784 -4.49 -33.89 -24.69
CA TYR A 784 -5.49 -33.06 -24.00
C TYR A 784 -5.86 -33.69 -22.65
N SER A 785 -6.59 -32.93 -21.83
CA SER A 785 -7.27 -33.43 -20.64
C SER A 785 -8.63 -32.74 -20.47
N THR A 786 -9.63 -33.48 -19.98
CA THR A 786 -10.90 -32.90 -19.49
C THR A 786 -10.84 -32.44 -18.03
N SER A 787 -9.83 -32.88 -17.29
CA SER A 787 -9.46 -32.35 -15.98
C SER A 787 -8.62 -31.08 -16.15
N GLU A 788 -8.80 -30.12 -15.26
CA GLU A 788 -8.00 -28.89 -15.22
C GLU A 788 -6.62 -29.19 -14.64
N ILE A 789 -5.57 -28.61 -15.22
CA ILE A 789 -4.23 -28.69 -14.64
C ILE A 789 -4.17 -27.72 -13.45
N GLN A 790 -3.83 -28.20 -12.27
CA GLN A 790 -3.54 -27.34 -11.12
C GLN A 790 -2.07 -26.91 -11.09
N THR A 791 -1.15 -27.86 -11.30
CA THR A 791 0.28 -27.58 -11.42
C THR A 791 1.01 -28.77 -12.04
N HIS A 792 2.22 -28.54 -12.53
CA HIS A 792 3.20 -29.56 -12.83
C HIS A 792 4.61 -29.02 -12.53
N LEU A 793 5.57 -29.91 -12.34
CA LEU A 793 6.97 -29.57 -12.06
C LEU A 793 7.90 -30.72 -12.41
N GLN A 794 9.10 -30.38 -12.87
CA GLN A 794 10.20 -31.33 -13.02
C GLN A 794 10.81 -31.68 -11.66
N GLN A 795 10.91 -32.97 -11.33
CA GLN A 795 11.44 -33.46 -10.05
C GLN A 795 12.52 -34.53 -10.26
N GLY A 796 13.77 -34.07 -10.41
CA GLY A 796 14.90 -34.96 -10.70
C GLY A 796 14.67 -35.78 -11.97
N ALA A 797 14.77 -37.10 -11.88
CA ALA A 797 14.57 -38.00 -13.01
C ALA A 797 13.10 -38.13 -13.46
N ARG A 798 12.12 -37.69 -12.65
CA ARG A 798 10.68 -37.80 -12.95
C ARG A 798 10.00 -36.44 -13.12
N ASP A 799 8.86 -36.43 -13.76
CA ASP A 799 7.92 -35.30 -13.75
C ASP A 799 6.79 -35.58 -12.76
N LEU A 800 6.19 -34.53 -12.22
CA LEU A 800 5.04 -34.57 -11.34
C LEU A 800 3.96 -33.64 -11.88
N ALA A 801 2.74 -34.12 -12.05
CA ALA A 801 1.60 -33.31 -12.48
C ALA A 801 0.39 -33.54 -11.58
N LEU A 802 -0.36 -32.48 -11.28
CA LEU A 802 -1.61 -32.51 -10.55
C LEU A 802 -2.71 -31.94 -11.42
N LEU A 803 -3.70 -32.78 -11.71
CA LEU A 803 -4.92 -32.42 -12.41
C LEU A 803 -6.12 -32.62 -11.48
N TYR A 804 -7.16 -31.81 -11.65
CA TYR A 804 -8.37 -31.91 -10.84
C TYR A 804 -9.66 -31.73 -11.64
N GLY A 805 -10.76 -32.18 -11.06
CA GLY A 805 -12.12 -32.03 -11.58
C GLY A 805 -13.13 -31.91 -10.45
N ARG A 806 -14.42 -31.76 -10.77
CA ARG A 806 -15.45 -31.59 -9.73
C ARG A 806 -15.76 -32.97 -9.18
N ASP A 807 -16.15 -33.06 -7.93
CA ASP A 807 -16.44 -34.34 -7.30
C ASP A 807 -17.50 -35.11 -8.10
N GLY A 808 -17.17 -36.35 -8.46
CA GLY A 808 -18.00 -37.25 -9.27
C GLY A 808 -17.94 -37.05 -10.79
N ASP A 809 -17.35 -35.97 -11.32
CA ASP A 809 -17.25 -35.75 -12.77
C ASP A 809 -16.39 -36.84 -13.44
N ASP A 810 -16.75 -37.23 -14.67
CA ASP A 810 -15.87 -38.05 -15.52
C ASP A 810 -14.62 -37.24 -15.92
N GLY A 811 -13.47 -37.92 -15.90
CA GLY A 811 -12.17 -37.41 -16.31
C GLY A 811 -11.56 -38.27 -17.42
N GLU A 812 -10.92 -37.61 -18.38
CA GLU A 812 -10.17 -38.22 -19.47
C GLU A 812 -8.88 -37.44 -19.68
N THR A 813 -7.73 -38.11 -19.58
CA THR A 813 -6.41 -37.54 -19.87
C THR A 813 -5.73 -38.36 -20.96
N VAL A 814 -5.23 -37.71 -22.00
CA VAL A 814 -4.50 -38.34 -23.11
C VAL A 814 -3.07 -37.83 -23.18
N LEU A 815 -2.11 -38.74 -23.06
CA LEU A 815 -0.68 -38.48 -23.12
C LEU A 815 -0.06 -39.22 -24.32
N ARG A 816 0.93 -38.63 -24.96
CA ARG A 816 1.58 -39.23 -26.15
C ARG A 816 2.94 -39.85 -25.85
N TYR A 817 3.16 -41.07 -26.34
CA TYR A 817 4.42 -41.80 -26.22
C TYR A 817 4.83 -42.43 -27.55
N SER A 818 6.13 -42.68 -27.73
CA SER A 818 6.64 -43.31 -28.96
C SER A 818 6.44 -44.84 -28.98
N ALA A 819 6.20 -45.44 -27.81
CA ALA A 819 5.88 -46.84 -27.63
C ALA A 819 5.01 -47.00 -26.38
N ARG A 820 4.37 -48.15 -26.21
CA ARG A 820 3.45 -48.39 -25.08
C ARG A 820 4.17 -48.20 -23.75
N PRO A 821 3.77 -47.23 -22.90
CA PRO A 821 4.36 -47.05 -21.58
C PRO A 821 3.80 -48.08 -20.57
N THR A 822 4.51 -48.25 -19.46
CA THR A 822 4.02 -48.97 -18.29
C THR A 822 3.21 -48.02 -17.41
N VAL A 823 2.00 -48.42 -17.03
CA VAL A 823 1.10 -47.66 -16.14
C VAL A 823 0.93 -48.43 -14.84
N LYS A 824 1.35 -47.84 -13.72
CA LYS A 824 1.23 -48.41 -12.37
C LYS A 824 0.41 -47.48 -11.48
N PHE A 825 -0.73 -47.96 -10.99
CA PHE A 825 -1.47 -47.24 -9.97
C PHE A 825 -0.83 -47.47 -8.60
N LEU A 826 -0.44 -46.37 -7.95
CA LEU A 826 0.02 -46.37 -6.56
C LEU A 826 -1.17 -46.27 -5.61
N ARG A 827 -2.20 -45.52 -6.04
CA ARG A 827 -3.47 -45.36 -5.33
C ARG A 827 -4.62 -45.15 -6.31
N GLY A 828 -5.78 -45.71 -6.00
CA GLY A 828 -6.95 -45.62 -6.87
C GLY A 828 -6.78 -46.43 -8.16
N GLN A 829 -7.65 -46.18 -9.13
CA GLN A 829 -7.63 -46.88 -10.42
C GLN A 829 -8.26 -46.01 -11.51
N ALA A 830 -7.84 -46.22 -12.75
CA ALA A 830 -8.43 -45.64 -13.95
C ALA A 830 -8.44 -46.69 -15.06
N GLN A 831 -9.37 -46.56 -16.01
CA GLN A 831 -9.34 -47.37 -17.22
C GLN A 831 -8.21 -46.88 -18.12
N VAL A 832 -7.37 -47.81 -18.58
CA VAL A 832 -6.20 -47.53 -19.42
C VAL A 832 -6.45 -48.04 -20.83
N ASN A 833 -6.35 -47.16 -21.81
CA ASN A 833 -6.46 -47.49 -23.23
C ASN A 833 -5.18 -47.04 -23.95
N TRP A 834 -4.60 -47.92 -24.77
CA TRP A 834 -3.41 -47.63 -25.58
C TRP A 834 -3.75 -47.76 -27.06
N ASP A 835 -3.49 -46.70 -27.82
CA ASP A 835 -3.55 -46.73 -29.29
C ASP A 835 -2.13 -46.72 -29.86
N ALA A 836 -1.72 -47.85 -30.44
CA ALA A 836 -0.39 -48.00 -31.03
C ALA A 836 -0.18 -47.16 -32.30
N LYS A 837 -1.26 -46.76 -32.99
CA LYS A 837 -1.16 -46.00 -34.25
C LYS A 837 -0.82 -44.52 -33.99
N SER A 838 -1.51 -43.92 -33.02
CA SER A 838 -1.29 -42.53 -32.61
C SER A 838 -0.20 -42.38 -31.53
N GLY A 839 0.09 -43.45 -30.80
CA GLY A 839 0.94 -43.41 -29.61
C GLY A 839 0.21 -42.84 -28.39
N ASP A 840 -1.11 -42.81 -28.40
CA ASP A 840 -1.92 -42.21 -27.36
C ASP A 840 -2.21 -43.18 -26.22
N LEU A 841 -1.81 -42.77 -25.02
CA LEU A 841 -2.22 -43.36 -23.76
C LEU A 841 -3.41 -42.55 -23.21
N ARG A 842 -4.60 -43.14 -23.22
CA ARG A 842 -5.81 -42.54 -22.66
C ARG A 842 -6.15 -43.16 -21.32
N LEU A 843 -6.32 -42.31 -20.31
CA LEU A 843 -6.80 -42.66 -18.98
C LEU A 843 -8.22 -42.12 -18.80
N ASN A 844 -9.17 -42.98 -18.43
CA ASN A 844 -10.54 -42.59 -18.10
C ASN A 844 -10.82 -42.90 -16.61
N TYR A 845 -11.35 -41.94 -15.87
CA TYR A 845 -11.53 -42.02 -14.42
C TYR A 845 -12.73 -41.19 -13.97
N ALA A 846 -13.14 -41.35 -12.70
CA ALA A 846 -14.07 -40.44 -12.04
C ALA A 846 -13.30 -39.67 -10.95
N HIS A 847 -13.56 -38.37 -10.82
CA HIS A 847 -12.93 -37.55 -9.80
C HIS A 847 -13.51 -37.86 -8.43
N LYS A 848 -12.82 -38.69 -7.64
CA LYS A 848 -13.22 -39.03 -6.27
C LYS A 848 -12.00 -39.33 -5.42
N GLY A 849 -11.69 -38.44 -4.48
CA GLY A 849 -10.47 -38.46 -3.68
C GLY A 849 -9.22 -38.17 -4.51
N LEU A 850 -8.18 -39.00 -4.35
CA LEU A 850 -6.92 -38.90 -5.08
C LEU A 850 -6.58 -40.25 -5.74
N ILE A 851 -6.38 -40.22 -7.06
CA ILE A 851 -5.75 -41.29 -7.84
C ILE A 851 -4.29 -40.90 -8.08
N GLU A 852 -3.38 -41.84 -7.89
CA GLU A 852 -1.94 -41.66 -8.08
C GLU A 852 -1.45 -42.71 -9.09
N VAL A 853 -0.96 -42.25 -10.23
CA VAL A 853 -0.51 -43.13 -11.31
C VAL A 853 0.90 -42.78 -11.74
N LEU A 854 1.79 -43.78 -11.66
CA LEU A 854 3.16 -43.71 -12.16
C LEU A 854 3.19 -44.29 -13.57
N ILE A 855 3.57 -43.45 -14.54
CA ILE A 855 3.72 -43.82 -15.94
C ILE A 855 5.21 -43.80 -16.28
N SER A 856 5.73 -44.84 -16.90
CA SER A 856 7.16 -44.98 -17.19
C SER A 856 7.42 -45.69 -18.52
N GLY A 857 8.60 -45.46 -19.11
CA GLY A 857 8.93 -45.98 -20.44
C GLY A 857 8.30 -45.17 -21.56
N GLY A 858 8.08 -45.79 -22.73
CA GLY A 858 7.45 -45.14 -23.88
C GLY A 858 8.24 -43.95 -24.47
N GLY A 859 9.53 -43.86 -24.18
CA GLY A 859 10.42 -42.81 -24.70
C GLY A 859 10.41 -41.49 -23.92
N ARG A 860 9.80 -41.43 -22.73
CA ARG A 860 9.76 -40.22 -21.89
C ARG A 860 10.28 -40.47 -20.48
N ALA A 861 10.58 -39.37 -19.77
CA ALA A 861 10.85 -39.43 -18.34
C ALA A 861 9.62 -39.99 -17.59
N PRO A 862 9.80 -40.74 -16.48
CA PRO A 862 8.68 -41.19 -15.67
C PRO A 862 7.81 -40.02 -15.21
N LEU A 863 6.48 -40.18 -15.28
CA LEU A 863 5.50 -39.20 -14.80
C LEU A 863 4.76 -39.78 -13.61
N LEU A 864 4.79 -39.07 -12.47
CA LEU A 864 3.81 -39.26 -11.42
C LEU A 864 2.65 -38.29 -11.67
N LEU A 865 1.50 -38.83 -12.08
CA LEU A 865 0.29 -38.07 -12.33
C LEU A 865 -0.68 -38.25 -11.15
N LEU A 866 -1.08 -37.13 -10.58
CA LEU A 866 -2.03 -37.01 -9.49
C LEU A 866 -3.35 -36.51 -10.06
N LEU A 867 -4.43 -37.27 -9.88
CA LEU A 867 -5.78 -36.92 -10.33
C LEU A 867 -6.69 -36.78 -9.11
N ALA A 868 -7.13 -35.56 -8.83
CA ALA A 868 -7.85 -35.23 -7.61
C ALA A 868 -9.29 -34.76 -7.90
N ASP A 869 -10.23 -35.02 -6.98
CA ASP A 869 -11.41 -34.17 -6.88
C ASP A 869 -11.03 -32.76 -6.40
N GLU A 870 -11.96 -31.82 -6.51
CA GLU A 870 -11.72 -30.41 -6.20
C GLU A 870 -11.22 -30.21 -4.76
N LYS A 871 -11.95 -30.74 -3.77
CA LYS A 871 -11.64 -30.52 -2.35
C LYS A 871 -10.30 -31.16 -1.96
N THR A 872 -9.97 -32.30 -2.55
CA THR A 872 -8.65 -32.92 -2.43
C THR A 872 -7.56 -32.05 -3.07
N GLY A 873 -7.84 -31.45 -4.24
CA GLY A 873 -6.96 -30.48 -4.90
C GLY A 873 -6.68 -29.24 -4.05
N TRP A 874 -7.63 -28.81 -3.22
CA TRP A 874 -7.45 -27.69 -2.28
C TRP A 874 -6.40 -27.96 -1.19
N GLU A 875 -6.04 -29.21 -0.92
CA GLU A 875 -5.00 -29.54 0.06
C GLU A 875 -3.58 -29.37 -0.49
N PHE A 876 -3.44 -29.19 -1.81
CA PHE A 876 -2.13 -29.08 -2.45
C PHE A 876 -1.60 -27.65 -2.46
N SER A 877 -0.31 -27.50 -2.16
CA SER A 877 0.42 -26.25 -2.16
C SER A 877 1.68 -26.39 -3.01
N ARG A 878 1.78 -25.57 -4.06
CA ARG A 878 2.98 -25.40 -4.88
C ARG A 878 3.89 -24.37 -4.22
N LEU A 879 5.10 -24.76 -3.82
CA LEU A 879 5.99 -23.89 -3.06
C LEU A 879 7.38 -23.84 -3.69
N LYS A 880 8.00 -22.66 -3.70
CA LYS A 880 9.40 -22.48 -4.07
C LYS A 880 10.27 -22.67 -2.82
N ALA A 881 11.25 -23.58 -2.90
CA ALA A 881 12.23 -23.87 -1.84
C ALA A 881 13.65 -23.71 -2.41
N GLY A 882 14.21 -22.50 -2.28
CA GLY A 882 15.37 -22.11 -3.09
C GLY A 882 14.99 -22.08 -4.57
N GLU A 883 15.82 -22.60 -5.47
CA GLU A 883 15.48 -22.68 -6.91
C GLU A 883 14.60 -23.88 -7.28
N GLN A 884 14.27 -24.74 -6.31
CA GLN A 884 13.43 -25.92 -6.53
C GLN A 884 11.95 -25.59 -6.27
N VAL A 885 11.05 -26.27 -6.98
CA VAL A 885 9.62 -26.24 -6.68
C VAL A 885 9.25 -27.57 -6.04
N VAL A 886 8.49 -27.51 -4.95
CA VAL A 886 7.98 -28.69 -4.24
C VAL A 886 6.45 -28.68 -4.23
N LEU A 887 5.87 -29.87 -4.12
CA LEU A 887 4.45 -30.04 -3.93
C LEU A 887 4.18 -30.62 -2.54
N VAL A 888 3.35 -29.96 -1.76
CA VAL A 888 2.94 -30.40 -0.42
C VAL A 888 1.44 -30.59 -0.40
N ARG A 889 0.96 -31.69 0.19
CA ARG A 889 -0.46 -31.94 0.45
C ARG A 889 -0.71 -31.93 1.96
N SER A 890 -1.63 -31.08 2.39
CA SER A 890 -2.08 -30.94 3.77
C SER A 890 -3.37 -30.13 3.84
N PRO A 891 -4.32 -30.45 4.75
CA PRO A 891 -5.42 -29.54 5.12
C PRO A 891 -4.94 -28.24 5.78
N ALA A 892 -3.77 -28.29 6.45
CA ALA A 892 -3.12 -27.11 7.03
C ALA A 892 -2.70 -26.11 5.94
N LEU A 893 -2.72 -24.82 6.28
CA LEU A 893 -2.10 -23.78 5.45
C LEU A 893 -0.59 -23.98 5.46
N ILE A 894 0.04 -24.05 4.29
CA ILE A 894 1.50 -24.06 4.16
C ILE A 894 1.95 -22.71 3.61
N ARG A 895 2.79 -22.00 4.38
CA ARG A 895 3.25 -20.63 4.08
C ARG A 895 4.53 -20.63 3.27
N THR A 896 5.55 -21.32 3.75
CA THR A 896 6.89 -21.30 3.14
C THR A 896 7.51 -22.69 3.10
N ALA A 897 8.50 -22.84 2.23
CA ALA A 897 9.33 -24.02 2.12
C ALA A 897 10.80 -23.61 1.93
N ALA A 898 11.71 -24.29 2.61
CA ALA A 898 13.15 -24.14 2.47
C ALA A 898 13.86 -25.51 2.54
N ILE A 899 14.98 -25.66 1.85
CA ILE A 899 15.79 -26.88 1.91
C ILE A 899 16.99 -26.61 2.82
N ASN A 900 17.06 -27.33 3.95
CA ASN A 900 18.13 -27.26 4.92
C ASN A 900 18.85 -28.61 4.99
N GLY A 901 19.93 -28.77 4.22
CA GLY A 901 20.60 -30.06 4.07
C GLY A 901 19.68 -31.12 3.44
N LYS A 902 19.37 -32.18 4.18
CA LYS A 902 18.46 -33.26 3.75
C LYS A 902 17.02 -33.09 4.22
N THR A 903 16.68 -31.94 4.81
CA THR A 903 15.36 -31.66 5.37
C THR A 903 14.64 -30.58 4.57
N LEU A 904 13.40 -30.85 4.16
CA LEU A 904 12.48 -29.82 3.68
C LEU A 904 11.79 -29.19 4.90
N ALA A 905 12.19 -27.95 5.20
CA ALA A 905 11.62 -27.16 6.26
C ALA A 905 10.39 -26.41 5.76
N LEU A 906 9.24 -26.66 6.38
CA LEU A 906 7.95 -26.04 6.08
C LEU A 906 7.53 -25.14 7.24
N THR A 907 6.82 -24.06 6.92
CA THR A 907 6.08 -23.27 7.92
C THR A 907 4.61 -23.20 7.54
N GLY A 908 3.72 -23.05 8.52
CA GLY A 908 2.28 -23.06 8.27
C GLY A 908 1.41 -23.01 9.52
N ASP A 909 0.11 -23.22 9.32
CA ASP A 909 -0.92 -23.08 10.36
C ASP A 909 -1.89 -24.25 10.29
N THR A 910 -2.18 -24.81 11.44
CA THR A 910 -3.23 -25.81 11.62
C THR A 910 -4.44 -25.16 12.27
N THR A 911 -5.63 -25.41 11.73
CA THR A 911 -6.91 -25.09 12.39
C THR A 911 -7.50 -26.32 13.08
N ALA A 912 -7.01 -27.50 12.71
CA ALA A 912 -7.30 -28.81 13.30
C ALA A 912 -6.12 -29.74 13.04
N THR A 913 -6.15 -30.92 13.66
CA THR A 913 -5.18 -31.99 13.41
C THR A 913 -5.10 -32.29 11.90
N SER A 914 -3.91 -32.23 11.33
CA SER A 914 -3.71 -32.22 9.87
C SER A 914 -2.69 -33.25 9.40
N THR A 915 -2.97 -33.95 8.30
CA THR A 915 -1.99 -34.84 7.65
C THR A 915 -0.95 -34.01 6.88
N LEU A 916 0.27 -34.55 6.69
CA LEU A 916 1.32 -33.89 5.93
C LEU A 916 2.03 -34.88 5.01
N ARG A 917 2.08 -34.55 3.71
CA ARG A 917 2.81 -35.29 2.68
C ARG A 917 3.50 -34.34 1.72
N ALA A 918 4.76 -34.62 1.35
CA ALA A 918 5.52 -33.77 0.46
C ALA A 918 6.23 -34.58 -0.63
N TRP A 919 6.13 -34.12 -1.88
CA TRP A 919 6.96 -34.55 -2.99
C TRP A 919 8.12 -33.58 -3.13
N ALA A 920 9.29 -33.98 -2.64
CA ALA A 920 10.52 -33.19 -2.64
C ALA A 920 11.55 -33.72 -3.66
N PRO A 921 12.54 -32.91 -4.08
CA PRO A 921 13.64 -33.34 -4.93
C PRO A 921 14.45 -34.49 -4.31
N ASP A 922 15.20 -35.20 -5.17
CA ASP A 922 16.07 -36.30 -4.74
C ASP A 922 17.09 -35.83 -3.68
N GLY A 923 17.39 -36.69 -2.70
CA GLY A 923 18.30 -36.40 -1.60
C GLY A 923 17.65 -35.80 -0.35
N ILE A 924 16.40 -35.33 -0.44
CA ILE A 924 15.61 -34.92 0.72
C ILE A 924 14.99 -36.15 1.40
N THR A 925 15.28 -36.34 2.68
CA THR A 925 14.86 -37.52 3.45
C THR A 925 14.09 -37.20 4.72
N GLY A 926 13.96 -35.91 5.09
CA GLY A 926 13.25 -35.47 6.29
C GLY A 926 12.34 -34.28 6.03
N LEU A 927 11.35 -34.10 6.90
CA LEU A 927 10.49 -32.92 6.96
C LEU A 927 10.63 -32.24 8.32
N SER A 928 10.47 -30.93 8.36
CA SER A 928 10.17 -30.19 9.59
C SER A 928 9.00 -29.24 9.36
N PHE A 929 8.23 -28.96 10.41
CA PHE A 929 7.10 -28.04 10.38
C PHE A 929 7.23 -27.05 11.54
N ASN A 930 7.21 -25.75 11.25
CA ASN A 930 7.38 -24.67 12.26
C ASN A 930 8.61 -24.88 13.16
N GLY A 931 9.74 -25.27 12.57
CA GLY A 931 11.01 -25.52 13.26
C GLY A 931 11.12 -26.87 13.97
N GLN A 932 10.03 -27.64 14.08
CA GLN A 932 10.02 -28.95 14.72
C GLN A 932 10.21 -30.08 13.70
N ALA A 933 11.09 -31.04 14.00
CA ALA A 933 11.28 -32.22 13.15
C ALA A 933 10.01 -33.07 13.10
N VAL A 934 9.61 -33.48 11.90
CA VAL A 934 8.45 -34.35 11.69
C VAL A 934 8.95 -35.76 11.37
N ALA A 935 8.56 -36.73 12.20
CA ALA A 935 8.87 -38.13 11.94
C ALA A 935 8.21 -38.57 10.63
N THR A 936 9.03 -39.01 9.67
CA THR A 936 8.60 -39.26 8.29
C THR A 936 8.94 -40.66 7.81
N ALA A 937 8.24 -41.10 6.77
CA ALA A 937 8.54 -42.29 6.02
C ALA A 937 8.52 -41.97 4.52
N ALA A 938 9.48 -42.51 3.78
CA ALA A 938 9.42 -42.50 2.33
C ALA A 938 8.32 -43.48 1.88
N GLN A 939 7.37 -42.98 1.11
CA GLN A 939 6.26 -43.75 0.58
C GLN A 939 5.86 -43.20 -0.77
N ASP A 940 5.67 -44.07 -1.77
CA ASP A 940 5.11 -43.70 -3.07
C ASP A 940 5.74 -42.43 -3.65
N ASN A 941 7.09 -42.41 -3.67
CA ASN A 941 7.90 -41.30 -4.19
C ASN A 941 7.74 -39.97 -3.43
N SER A 942 7.27 -40.01 -2.19
CA SER A 942 7.05 -38.84 -1.35
C SER A 942 7.51 -39.08 0.08
N LEU A 943 7.54 -38.03 0.88
CA LEU A 943 7.73 -38.09 2.33
C LEU A 943 6.38 -37.90 3.01
N VAL A 944 5.98 -38.86 3.83
CA VAL A 944 4.71 -38.84 4.58
C VAL A 944 5.02 -38.72 6.06
N ALA A 945 4.34 -37.81 6.75
CA ALA A 945 4.42 -37.72 8.21
C ALA A 945 3.78 -38.96 8.85
N ARG A 946 4.47 -39.58 9.82
CA ARG A 946 4.00 -40.77 10.54
C ARG A 946 2.84 -40.47 11.50
N ALA A 947 2.75 -39.22 11.94
CA ALA A 947 1.68 -38.71 12.77
C ALA A 947 1.16 -37.40 12.16
N THR A 948 -0.09 -37.08 12.43
CA THR A 948 -0.70 -35.80 12.07
C THR A 948 -0.05 -34.64 12.84
N LEU A 949 0.05 -33.49 12.19
CA LEU A 949 0.35 -32.21 12.83
C LEU A 949 -0.75 -31.88 13.85
N ALA A 950 -0.37 -31.37 15.02
CA ALA A 950 -1.31 -30.97 16.06
C ALA A 950 -2.16 -29.77 15.61
N GLY A 951 -3.43 -29.74 16.04
CA GLY A 951 -4.27 -28.55 15.96
C GLY A 951 -3.88 -27.47 16.99
N PRO A 952 -4.51 -26.29 16.94
CA PRO A 952 -4.25 -25.23 17.90
C PRO A 952 -4.75 -25.63 19.29
N GLU A 953 -4.05 -25.17 20.34
CA GLU A 953 -4.51 -25.29 21.72
C GLU A 953 -5.76 -24.43 21.97
N ALA A 954 -6.61 -24.86 22.90
CA ALA A 954 -7.79 -24.10 23.26
C ALA A 954 -7.41 -22.81 24.00
N VAL A 955 -7.93 -21.67 23.54
CA VAL A 955 -7.75 -20.37 24.18
C VAL A 955 -8.99 -20.02 24.99
N LYS A 956 -8.82 -19.73 26.29
CA LYS A 956 -9.89 -19.20 27.13
C LYS A 956 -9.83 -17.67 27.13
N LEU A 957 -10.92 -17.04 26.67
CA LEU A 957 -11.06 -15.58 26.69
C LEU A 957 -11.62 -15.08 28.03
N PRO A 958 -11.30 -13.84 28.46
CA PRO A 958 -11.94 -13.23 29.62
C PRO A 958 -13.43 -12.95 29.35
N ASP A 959 -14.25 -13.11 30.38
CA ASP A 959 -15.67 -12.72 30.33
C ASP A 959 -15.79 -11.21 30.62
N LEU A 960 -16.04 -10.42 29.57
CA LEU A 960 -16.17 -8.96 29.68
C LEU A 960 -17.36 -8.53 30.55
N THR A 961 -18.38 -9.40 30.75
CA THR A 961 -19.53 -9.10 31.62
C THR A 961 -19.17 -9.20 33.10
N GLN A 962 -18.09 -9.90 33.44
CA GLN A 962 -17.57 -10.06 34.80
C GLN A 962 -16.35 -9.17 35.06
N ALA A 963 -15.87 -8.43 34.05
CA ALA A 963 -14.77 -7.49 34.20
C ALA A 963 -15.18 -6.29 35.08
N THR A 964 -14.22 -5.72 35.81
CA THR A 964 -14.46 -4.48 36.56
C THR A 964 -14.39 -3.28 35.62
N TRP A 965 -15.51 -2.56 35.47
CA TRP A 965 -15.63 -1.39 34.60
C TRP A 965 -15.52 -0.08 35.38
N THR A 966 -14.76 0.87 34.84
CA THR A 966 -14.75 2.28 35.28
C THR A 966 -15.51 3.16 34.29
N ARG A 967 -16.12 4.25 34.75
CA ARG A 967 -16.86 5.20 33.89
C ARG A 967 -16.57 6.65 34.28
N ARG A 968 -16.64 7.56 33.31
CA ARG A 968 -16.57 9.01 33.49
C ARG A 968 -17.61 9.67 32.57
N PHE A 969 -18.09 10.86 32.96
CA PHE A 969 -19.05 11.63 32.16
C PHE A 969 -18.32 12.44 31.10
N ASP A 970 -18.81 12.43 29.86
CA ASP A 970 -18.04 12.85 28.67
C ASP A 970 -18.66 14.00 27.86
N SER A 971 -19.78 14.56 28.32
CA SER A 971 -20.47 15.69 27.69
C SER A 971 -20.45 16.92 28.60
N LEU A 972 -19.30 17.21 29.22
CA LEU A 972 -19.14 18.32 30.16
C LEU A 972 -19.41 19.68 29.52
N GLU A 973 -19.21 19.77 28.20
CA GLU A 973 -19.46 20.92 27.35
C GLU A 973 -20.94 21.31 27.27
N ALA A 974 -21.86 20.43 27.65
CA ALA A 974 -23.27 20.78 27.73
C ALA A 974 -23.57 21.70 28.91
N ASP A 975 -22.78 21.64 29.99
CA ASP A 975 -22.97 22.46 31.18
C ASP A 975 -22.78 23.96 30.84
N PRO A 976 -23.73 24.85 31.21
CA PRO A 976 -23.58 26.28 30.93
C PRO A 976 -22.33 26.88 31.59
N THR A 977 -21.87 26.32 32.72
CA THR A 977 -20.68 26.76 33.47
C THR A 977 -19.36 26.23 32.93
N PHE A 978 -19.38 25.37 31.91
CA PHE A 978 -18.16 24.84 31.29
C PHE A 978 -17.26 25.97 30.74
N ASP A 979 -15.99 25.93 31.12
CA ASP A 979 -14.99 26.90 30.66
C ASP A 979 -14.50 26.55 29.24
N ASP A 980 -15.00 27.30 28.26
CA ASP A 980 -14.57 27.22 26.86
C ASP A 980 -13.63 28.38 26.48
N SER A 981 -12.99 29.05 27.44
CA SER A 981 -12.09 30.18 27.19
C SER A 981 -10.95 29.84 26.21
N ALA A 982 -10.43 28.62 26.28
CA ALA A 982 -9.38 28.12 25.40
C ALA A 982 -9.86 27.64 24.02
N TRP A 983 -11.16 27.56 23.78
CA TRP A 983 -11.70 27.07 22.50
C TRP A 983 -11.52 28.09 21.39
N ARG A 984 -11.40 27.59 20.15
CA ARG A 984 -11.25 28.45 18.99
C ARG A 984 -12.55 29.21 18.74
N LYS A 985 -12.46 30.53 18.61
CA LYS A 985 -13.59 31.36 18.21
C LYS A 985 -13.90 31.13 16.73
N THR A 986 -15.18 31.08 16.37
CA THR A 986 -15.59 31.00 14.97
C THR A 986 -15.95 32.39 14.46
N ASP A 987 -14.95 33.14 14.00
CA ASP A 987 -15.10 34.51 13.51
C ASP A 987 -14.54 34.73 12.10
N ALA A 988 -14.23 33.63 11.39
CA ALA A 988 -13.88 33.71 9.99
C ALA A 988 -15.09 34.20 9.17
N PRO A 989 -14.94 35.27 8.35
CA PRO A 989 -16.06 35.83 7.59
C PRO A 989 -16.33 35.09 6.27
N VAL A 990 -15.39 34.28 5.80
CA VAL A 990 -15.46 33.52 4.54
C VAL A 990 -14.71 32.20 4.73
N SER A 991 -15.26 31.11 4.20
CA SER A 991 -14.58 29.81 4.24
C SER A 991 -13.25 29.87 3.47
N ALA A 992 -12.27 29.13 3.96
CA ALA A 992 -11.01 28.88 3.28
C ALA A 992 -11.25 28.02 2.03
N ALA A 993 -12.26 27.13 2.04
CA ALA A 993 -12.61 26.28 0.92
C ALA A 993 -13.55 26.96 -0.09
N ASN A 994 -13.57 26.45 -1.33
CA ASN A 994 -14.66 26.73 -2.27
C ASN A 994 -15.66 25.58 -2.20
N VAL A 995 -16.82 25.81 -1.58
CA VAL A 995 -17.81 24.76 -1.26
C VAL A 995 -19.20 25.22 -1.63
N TYR A 996 -20.03 24.33 -2.16
CA TYR A 996 -21.43 24.63 -2.44
C TYR A 996 -22.26 24.78 -1.16
N THR A 997 -21.79 24.22 -0.04
CA THR A 997 -22.34 24.38 1.32
C THR A 997 -21.79 25.62 2.04
N ALA A 998 -21.34 26.65 1.31
CA ALA A 998 -20.87 27.88 1.93
C ALA A 998 -21.98 28.55 2.76
N THR A 999 -21.59 29.13 3.89
CA THR A 999 -22.50 29.86 4.77
C THR A 999 -23.11 31.10 4.08
N ASP A 1000 -24.37 31.41 4.40
CA ASP A 1000 -25.05 32.61 3.89
C ASP A 1000 -24.30 33.88 4.32
N LYS A 1001 -24.32 34.92 3.45
CA LYS A 1001 -23.66 36.19 3.73
C LYS A 1001 -24.12 36.79 5.07
N GLY A 1002 -23.16 37.14 5.93
CA GLY A 1002 -23.40 37.79 7.23
C GLY A 1002 -23.30 36.87 8.44
N GLN A 1003 -23.12 35.56 8.24
CA GLN A 1003 -22.80 34.61 9.32
C GLN A 1003 -21.30 34.32 9.40
N PRO A 1004 -20.79 33.96 10.60
CA PRO A 1004 -19.47 33.36 10.69
C PRO A 1004 -19.45 31.99 10.01
N VAL A 1005 -18.29 31.59 9.52
CA VAL A 1005 -18.04 30.21 9.09
C VAL A 1005 -18.10 29.30 10.31
N LEU A 1006 -18.85 28.21 10.23
CA LEU A 1006 -18.95 27.21 11.30
C LEU A 1006 -18.33 25.86 10.92
N ALA A 1007 -18.01 25.64 9.65
CA ALA A 1007 -17.51 24.35 9.16
C ALA A 1007 -16.20 23.95 9.88
N MET A 1008 -16.12 22.72 10.37
CA MET A 1008 -15.03 22.27 11.25
C MET A 1008 -13.65 22.33 10.58
N SER A 1009 -13.58 21.99 9.29
CA SER A 1009 -12.30 21.94 8.56
C SER A 1009 -11.66 23.31 8.47
N ASP A 1010 -12.43 24.40 8.37
CA ASP A 1010 -11.94 25.80 8.39
C ASP A 1010 -11.12 26.12 9.65
N TYR A 1011 -11.35 25.38 10.73
CA TYR A 1011 -10.72 25.56 12.04
C TYR A 1011 -9.65 24.51 12.38
N GLY A 1012 -9.23 23.67 11.43
CA GLY A 1012 -8.18 22.67 11.64
C GLY A 1012 -8.67 21.36 12.24
N PHE A 1013 -9.99 21.13 12.25
CA PHE A 1013 -10.60 19.89 12.75
C PHE A 1013 -11.23 19.16 11.58
N HIS A 1014 -10.82 17.92 11.31
CA HIS A 1014 -11.18 17.20 10.07
C HIS A 1014 -11.86 15.86 10.28
N HIS A 1015 -11.77 15.31 11.50
CA HIS A 1015 -12.14 13.93 11.79
C HIS A 1015 -12.95 13.84 13.09
N GLY A 1016 -13.96 12.97 13.09
CA GLY A 1016 -14.75 12.61 14.27
C GLY A 1016 -15.66 13.71 14.81
N ASP A 1017 -16.09 13.53 16.06
CA ASP A 1017 -17.00 14.44 16.74
C ASP A 1017 -16.41 15.85 16.88
N VAL A 1018 -17.24 16.89 16.75
CA VAL A 1018 -16.85 18.29 16.93
C VAL A 1018 -17.90 19.02 17.76
N TRP A 1019 -17.45 19.76 18.77
CA TRP A 1019 -18.30 20.54 19.66
C TRP A 1019 -18.35 22.01 19.25
N TYR A 1020 -19.52 22.60 19.48
CA TYR A 1020 -19.78 24.02 19.35
C TYR A 1020 -20.46 24.56 20.61
N ARG A 1021 -20.08 25.78 21.00
CA ARG A 1021 -20.76 26.55 22.06
C ARG A 1021 -21.11 27.93 21.54
N GLY A 1022 -22.41 28.20 21.44
CA GLY A 1022 -22.98 29.45 20.93
C GLY A 1022 -23.63 30.25 22.05
N ARG A 1023 -23.19 31.49 22.28
CA ARG A 1023 -23.80 32.42 23.23
C ARG A 1023 -24.68 33.43 22.51
N PHE A 1024 -25.91 33.58 22.95
CA PHE A 1024 -26.84 34.58 22.41
C PHE A 1024 -27.61 35.25 23.54
N THR A 1025 -28.10 36.46 23.28
CA THR A 1025 -28.92 37.22 24.23
C THR A 1025 -30.30 37.44 23.63
N THR A 1026 -31.35 37.17 24.40
CA THR A 1026 -32.73 37.49 24.00
C THR A 1026 -33.41 38.32 25.07
N ALA A 1027 -34.18 39.33 24.64
CA ALA A 1027 -35.17 40.01 25.47
C ALA A 1027 -36.59 39.50 25.18
N ASP A 1028 -36.76 38.65 24.16
CA ASP A 1028 -38.04 38.09 23.74
C ASP A 1028 -38.40 36.90 24.63
N THR A 1029 -39.59 36.94 25.23
CA THR A 1029 -40.16 35.84 26.02
C THR A 1029 -41.04 34.92 25.16
N LYS A 1030 -41.24 35.23 23.87
CA LYS A 1030 -41.98 34.41 22.92
C LYS A 1030 -41.15 33.21 22.45
N PRO A 1031 -41.81 32.16 21.94
CA PRO A 1031 -41.12 31.02 21.33
C PRO A 1031 -40.20 31.43 20.17
N LEU A 1032 -38.94 30.98 20.24
CA LEU A 1032 -37.94 31.15 19.19
C LEU A 1032 -37.74 29.84 18.44
N GLN A 1033 -37.48 29.90 17.14
CA GLN A 1033 -37.13 28.77 16.30
C GLN A 1033 -35.62 28.70 16.17
N LEU A 1034 -35.03 27.60 16.64
CA LEU A 1034 -33.65 27.20 16.39
C LEU A 1034 -33.61 26.35 15.11
N GLU A 1035 -32.78 26.75 14.16
CA GLU A 1035 -32.43 25.99 12.96
C GLU A 1035 -30.91 25.84 12.91
N LEU A 1036 -30.42 24.61 12.80
CA LEU A 1036 -28.99 24.29 12.69
C LEU A 1036 -28.80 23.43 11.43
N PHE A 1037 -28.24 24.01 10.37
CA PHE A 1037 -27.84 23.23 9.19
C PHE A 1037 -26.47 22.62 9.46
N PHE A 1038 -26.34 21.31 9.28
CA PHE A 1038 -25.14 20.57 9.66
C PHE A 1038 -24.74 19.54 8.60
N GLY A 1039 -23.44 19.24 8.55
CA GLY A 1039 -22.87 18.17 7.74
C GLY A 1039 -22.19 17.16 8.65
N ALA A 1040 -22.53 15.88 8.51
CA ALA A 1040 -22.05 14.84 9.43
C ALA A 1040 -21.53 13.57 8.71
N GLY A 1041 -21.46 13.59 7.37
CA GLY A 1041 -21.05 12.44 6.56
C GLY A 1041 -22.10 11.33 6.59
N GLY A 1042 -21.76 10.12 6.14
CA GLY A 1042 -22.72 9.01 6.14
C GLY A 1042 -23.07 8.57 7.57
N ALA A 1043 -24.37 8.44 7.88
CA ALA A 1043 -24.88 8.02 9.21
C ALA A 1043 -24.45 8.91 10.39
N GLY A 1044 -24.09 10.16 10.12
CA GLY A 1044 -23.70 11.12 11.16
C GLY A 1044 -24.86 11.59 12.03
N VAL A 1045 -24.56 12.25 13.15
CA VAL A 1045 -25.53 12.64 14.18
C VAL A 1045 -25.28 14.06 14.67
N ILE A 1046 -26.33 14.80 14.99
CA ILE A 1046 -26.28 16.05 15.78
C ILE A 1046 -27.03 15.88 17.11
N GLN A 1047 -26.44 16.36 18.20
CA GLN A 1047 -27.11 16.47 19.51
C GLN A 1047 -27.00 17.91 20.04
N VAL A 1048 -28.07 18.40 20.67
CA VAL A 1048 -28.22 19.81 21.04
C VAL A 1048 -28.72 19.99 22.47
N TRP A 1049 -28.08 20.90 23.19
CA TRP A 1049 -28.48 21.36 24.52
C TRP A 1049 -28.64 22.89 24.54
N VAL A 1050 -29.53 23.37 25.40
CA VAL A 1050 -29.65 24.80 25.74
C VAL A 1050 -29.61 24.91 27.26
N ASP A 1051 -28.67 25.70 27.78
CA ASP A 1051 -28.40 25.90 29.21
C ASP A 1051 -28.27 24.56 29.99
N GLY A 1052 -27.57 23.59 29.43
CA GLY A 1052 -27.39 22.25 30.02
C GLY A 1052 -28.55 21.28 29.82
N LYS A 1053 -29.69 21.73 29.29
CA LYS A 1053 -30.84 20.87 29.03
C LYS A 1053 -30.78 20.30 27.62
N PHE A 1054 -30.81 18.98 27.49
CA PHE A 1054 -30.93 18.29 26.19
C PHE A 1054 -32.27 18.64 25.53
N ILE A 1055 -32.22 19.14 24.30
CA ILE A 1055 -33.43 19.54 23.54
C ILE A 1055 -33.68 18.68 22.30
N GLY A 1056 -32.72 17.85 21.90
CA GLY A 1056 -32.95 16.85 20.86
C GLY A 1056 -31.68 16.32 20.19
N GLN A 1057 -31.91 15.28 19.39
CA GLN A 1057 -30.95 14.65 18.50
C GLN A 1057 -31.59 14.49 17.13
N GLN A 1058 -30.77 14.45 16.08
CA GLN A 1058 -31.16 14.04 14.74
C GLN A 1058 -30.03 13.22 14.10
N ASP A 1059 -30.42 12.09 13.51
CA ASP A 1059 -29.53 11.18 12.80
C ASP A 1059 -29.74 11.38 11.29
N LEU A 1060 -28.67 11.27 10.50
CA LEU A 1060 -28.77 11.23 9.06
C LEU A 1060 -29.35 9.89 8.58
N ASP A 1061 -30.13 9.95 7.51
CA ASP A 1061 -30.77 8.77 6.92
C ASP A 1061 -29.73 7.78 6.36
N THR A 1062 -30.00 6.47 6.48
CA THR A 1062 -29.08 5.38 6.12
C THR A 1062 -29.78 4.34 5.24
N GLY A 1063 -29.14 3.19 4.98
CA GLY A 1063 -29.76 2.10 4.22
C GLY A 1063 -29.67 2.26 2.70
N ARG A 1064 -28.80 3.16 2.21
CA ARG A 1064 -28.48 3.29 0.78
C ARG A 1064 -26.97 3.39 0.52
N PRO A 1065 -26.47 2.92 -0.63
CA PRO A 1065 -25.04 2.97 -0.98
C PRO A 1065 -24.45 4.38 -1.03
N PHE A 1066 -25.26 5.41 -1.25
CA PHE A 1066 -24.86 6.82 -1.24
C PHE A 1066 -25.79 7.57 -0.28
N PRO A 1067 -25.46 7.64 1.02
CA PRO A 1067 -26.33 8.27 2.02
C PRO A 1067 -26.34 9.80 1.92
N GLU A 1068 -27.36 10.43 2.50
CA GLU A 1068 -27.32 11.88 2.78
C GLU A 1068 -26.16 12.19 3.73
N THR A 1069 -25.52 13.35 3.54
CA THR A 1069 -24.35 13.77 4.32
C THR A 1069 -24.56 15.09 5.05
N THR A 1070 -25.66 15.78 4.76
CA THR A 1070 -26.09 17.03 5.40
C THR A 1070 -27.59 17.02 5.68
N ASP A 1071 -28.02 17.70 6.74
CA ASP A 1071 -29.43 17.89 7.06
C ASP A 1071 -29.60 19.11 7.99
N THR A 1072 -30.84 19.47 8.34
CA THR A 1072 -31.15 20.58 9.24
C THR A 1072 -31.86 20.08 10.49
N PHE A 1073 -31.34 20.45 11.66
CA PHE A 1073 -32.01 20.27 12.95
C PHE A 1073 -32.90 21.47 13.26
N HIS A 1074 -34.14 21.21 13.64
CA HIS A 1074 -35.11 22.25 13.97
C HIS A 1074 -35.76 21.99 15.34
N ARG A 1075 -35.73 22.99 16.22
CA ARG A 1075 -36.48 22.96 17.49
C ARG A 1075 -37.02 24.33 17.86
N THR A 1076 -38.22 24.33 18.43
CA THR A 1076 -38.80 25.53 19.02
C THR A 1076 -38.35 25.63 20.48
N LEU A 1077 -37.68 26.72 20.83
CA LEU A 1077 -37.26 27.09 22.17
C LEU A 1077 -38.39 27.87 22.86
N GLN A 1078 -38.77 27.44 24.06
CA GLN A 1078 -39.86 28.06 24.83
C GLN A 1078 -39.43 28.25 26.28
N GLY A 1079 -39.92 29.31 26.92
CA GLY A 1079 -39.65 29.58 28.34
C GLY A 1079 -38.22 30.03 28.64
N LEU A 1080 -37.54 30.66 27.67
CA LEU A 1080 -36.25 31.32 27.90
C LEU A 1080 -36.47 32.60 28.72
N ALA A 1081 -35.68 32.79 29.76
CA ALA A 1081 -35.68 34.03 30.53
C ALA A 1081 -35.00 35.16 29.74
N PRO A 1082 -35.37 36.44 29.92
CA PRO A 1082 -34.59 37.53 29.33
C PRO A 1082 -33.14 37.48 29.83
N GLY A 1083 -32.17 37.44 28.92
CA GLY A 1083 -30.75 37.33 29.27
C GLY A 1083 -29.90 36.57 28.26
N GLU A 1084 -28.69 36.22 28.71
CA GLU A 1084 -27.75 35.39 27.95
C GLU A 1084 -28.10 33.90 28.12
N HIS A 1085 -27.96 33.15 27.02
CA HIS A 1085 -28.14 31.71 26.97
C HIS A 1085 -26.99 31.05 26.22
N VAL A 1086 -26.76 29.76 26.53
CA VAL A 1086 -25.73 28.95 25.88
C VAL A 1086 -26.37 27.78 25.14
N ILE A 1087 -26.04 27.65 23.86
CA ILE A 1087 -26.32 26.47 23.06
C ILE A 1087 -25.04 25.64 22.98
N ALA A 1088 -25.11 24.38 23.41
CA ALA A 1088 -24.06 23.41 23.16
C ALA A 1088 -24.52 22.44 22.08
N VAL A 1089 -23.66 22.19 21.10
CA VAL A 1089 -23.94 21.28 19.98
C VAL A 1089 -22.76 20.35 19.80
N VAL A 1090 -23.00 19.06 19.64
CA VAL A 1090 -22.01 18.13 19.08
C VAL A 1090 -22.51 17.61 17.75
N VAL A 1091 -21.64 17.60 16.75
CA VAL A 1091 -21.87 16.96 15.46
C VAL A 1091 -20.85 15.83 15.32
N ARG A 1092 -21.33 14.60 15.14
CA ARG A 1092 -20.49 13.44 14.82
C ARG A 1092 -20.23 13.39 13.33
N ASN A 1093 -19.06 13.84 12.90
CA ASN A 1093 -18.64 13.67 11.51
C ASN A 1093 -18.05 12.27 11.30
N ASN A 1094 -18.79 11.39 10.64
CA ASN A 1094 -18.31 10.06 10.32
C ASN A 1094 -17.30 10.06 9.16
N SER A 1095 -17.33 11.06 8.26
CA SER A 1095 -16.47 11.09 7.05
C SER A 1095 -16.73 12.30 6.13
N HIS A 1096 -15.75 12.62 5.29
CA HIS A 1096 -15.89 13.49 4.11
C HIS A 1096 -16.17 12.70 2.84
N ASN A 1097 -16.88 13.31 1.88
CA ASN A 1097 -17.18 12.71 0.58
C ASN A 1097 -15.90 12.40 -0.20
N TRP A 1098 -16.01 11.50 -1.16
CA TRP A 1098 -14.98 11.29 -2.17
C TRP A 1098 -14.88 12.45 -3.13
N ASP A 1099 -13.93 12.37 -4.07
CA ASP A 1099 -13.79 13.34 -5.16
C ASP A 1099 -13.76 12.65 -6.52
N LEU A 1100 -14.50 11.55 -6.69
CA LEU A 1100 -14.38 10.64 -7.85
C LEU A 1100 -14.53 11.36 -9.20
N PHE A 1101 -15.36 12.41 -9.28
CA PHE A 1101 -15.61 13.17 -10.50
C PHE A 1101 -14.71 14.41 -10.67
N ALA A 1102 -13.77 14.64 -9.76
CA ALA A 1102 -12.90 15.82 -9.73
C ALA A 1102 -13.71 17.14 -9.75
N ASP A 1103 -14.67 17.24 -8.84
CA ASP A 1103 -15.65 18.33 -8.73
C ASP A 1103 -15.69 18.98 -7.33
N ASP A 1104 -14.67 18.73 -6.51
CA ASP A 1104 -14.49 19.24 -5.15
C ASP A 1104 -15.57 18.81 -4.14
N VAL A 1105 -16.38 17.78 -4.44
CA VAL A 1105 -17.46 17.34 -3.53
C VAL A 1105 -16.93 16.83 -2.17
N HIS A 1106 -15.66 16.38 -2.12
CA HIS A 1106 -14.96 16.06 -0.87
C HIS A 1106 -14.88 17.23 0.12
N LYS A 1107 -14.90 18.47 -0.39
CA LYS A 1107 -14.82 19.69 0.42
C LYS A 1107 -16.14 20.06 1.09
N GLU A 1108 -17.24 19.37 0.80
CA GLU A 1108 -18.53 19.62 1.46
C GLU A 1108 -18.34 19.79 2.99
N ALA A 1109 -18.88 20.89 3.52
CA ALA A 1109 -18.70 21.26 4.91
C ALA A 1109 -19.15 20.15 5.88
N ARG A 1110 -18.45 20.06 7.02
CA ARG A 1110 -18.77 19.17 8.15
C ARG A 1110 -18.84 19.97 9.45
N GLY A 1111 -19.53 19.40 10.44
CA GLY A 1111 -19.90 20.11 11.65
C GLY A 1111 -21.14 20.97 11.42
N LEU A 1112 -21.25 22.08 12.16
CA LEU A 1112 -22.28 23.08 11.87
C LEU A 1112 -21.90 23.87 10.61
N ILE A 1113 -22.86 24.08 9.73
CA ILE A 1113 -22.68 24.84 8.48
C ILE A 1113 -23.28 26.24 8.65
N SER A 1114 -24.50 26.33 9.20
CA SER A 1114 -25.15 27.59 9.56
C SER A 1114 -26.09 27.42 10.76
N ALA A 1115 -26.39 28.52 11.45
CA ALA A 1115 -27.24 28.51 12.64
C ALA A 1115 -28.11 29.77 12.71
N SER A 1116 -29.41 29.59 13.00
CA SER A 1116 -30.38 30.67 13.08
C SER A 1116 -31.26 30.53 14.32
N ILE A 1117 -31.48 31.64 15.03
CA ILE A 1117 -32.46 31.78 16.10
C ILE A 1117 -33.38 32.95 15.76
N THR A 1118 -34.67 32.67 15.53
CA THR A 1118 -35.64 33.68 15.09
C THR A 1118 -37.05 33.38 15.59
N PRO A 1119 -37.92 34.38 15.79
CA PRO A 1119 -39.35 34.11 15.93
C PRO A 1119 -39.88 33.32 14.72
N LYS A 1120 -40.92 32.51 14.90
CA LYS A 1120 -41.52 31.73 13.80
C LYS A 1120 -41.95 32.66 12.66
N GLY A 1121 -41.40 32.46 11.46
CA GLY A 1121 -41.65 33.32 10.28
C GLY A 1121 -40.88 34.64 10.25
N GLY A 1122 -39.92 34.85 11.17
CA GLY A 1122 -39.04 36.01 11.21
C GLY A 1122 -37.90 35.96 10.18
N THR A 1123 -37.09 37.02 10.13
CA THR A 1123 -35.90 37.09 9.27
C THR A 1123 -34.84 36.14 9.77
N ARG A 1124 -34.41 35.17 8.95
CA ARG A 1124 -33.29 34.25 9.25
C ARG A 1124 -32.08 35.03 9.75
N PHE A 1125 -31.37 34.45 10.72
CA PHE A 1125 -30.15 35.03 11.33
C PHE A 1125 -30.38 36.36 12.07
N GLY A 1126 -31.63 36.66 12.44
CA GLY A 1126 -31.98 37.90 13.13
C GLY A 1126 -31.41 38.05 14.55
N THR A 1127 -31.04 36.95 15.21
CA THR A 1127 -30.39 36.96 16.54
C THR A 1127 -28.91 36.58 16.37
N PRO A 1128 -27.96 37.49 16.69
CA PRO A 1128 -26.54 37.17 16.66
C PRO A 1128 -26.17 36.08 17.67
N ILE A 1129 -25.27 35.16 17.27
CA ILE A 1129 -24.76 34.10 18.13
C ILE A 1129 -23.23 34.12 18.09
N ALA A 1130 -22.59 34.25 19.25
CA ALA A 1130 -21.15 34.19 19.40
C ALA A 1130 -20.71 32.74 19.59
N TRP A 1131 -20.12 32.17 18.55
CA TRP A 1131 -19.76 30.76 18.49
C TRP A 1131 -18.28 30.50 18.81
N LYS A 1132 -18.03 29.37 19.46
CA LYS A 1132 -16.73 28.72 19.63
C LYS A 1132 -16.81 27.27 19.20
N ILE A 1133 -15.69 26.70 18.78
CA ILE A 1133 -15.56 25.34 18.24
C ILE A 1133 -14.38 24.60 18.87
N GLN A 1134 -14.55 23.30 19.07
CA GLN A 1134 -13.50 22.38 19.52
C GLN A 1134 -13.68 21.00 18.89
N GLY A 1135 -12.74 20.61 18.04
CA GLY A 1135 -12.59 19.23 17.57
C GLY A 1135 -11.51 18.49 18.37
N ASN A 1136 -10.78 17.59 17.72
CA ASN A 1136 -9.68 16.85 18.32
C ASN A 1136 -8.62 17.77 18.94
N LYS A 1137 -7.93 17.29 19.97
CA LYS A 1137 -6.88 18.05 20.66
C LYS A 1137 -5.73 18.36 19.70
N GLY A 1138 -5.43 19.65 19.53
CA GLY A 1138 -4.36 20.16 18.67
C GLY A 1138 -4.74 20.38 17.20
N GLY A 1139 -5.90 19.88 16.74
CA GLY A 1139 -6.28 19.96 15.33
C GLY A 1139 -5.28 19.23 14.43
N GLU A 1140 -4.61 19.97 13.54
CA GLU A 1140 -3.56 19.45 12.66
C GLU A 1140 -2.23 19.16 13.36
N ASP A 1141 -1.97 19.83 14.49
CA ASP A 1141 -0.83 19.51 15.38
C ASP A 1141 -1.28 18.42 16.36
N ILE A 1142 -1.49 17.21 15.81
CA ILE A 1142 -2.15 16.09 16.49
C ILE A 1142 -1.45 15.69 17.79
N ALA A 1143 -2.24 15.36 18.82
CA ALA A 1143 -1.72 14.93 20.12
C ALA A 1143 -1.23 13.46 20.14
N ASP A 1144 -1.79 12.60 19.29
CA ASP A 1144 -1.43 11.17 19.21
C ASP A 1144 -0.67 10.89 17.90
N LEU A 1145 0.66 11.00 17.96
CA LEU A 1145 1.53 10.72 16.81
C LEU A 1145 1.61 9.22 16.49
N VAL A 1146 1.34 8.34 17.45
CA VAL A 1146 1.41 6.89 17.25
C VAL A 1146 0.23 6.43 16.38
N ARG A 1147 -0.99 6.78 16.78
CA ARG A 1147 -2.22 6.40 16.05
C ARG A 1147 -2.59 7.39 14.94
N GLY A 1148 -2.02 8.59 14.94
CA GLY A 1148 -2.03 9.52 13.82
C GLY A 1148 -3.34 10.28 13.63
N PRO A 1149 -3.51 10.95 12.48
CA PRO A 1149 -4.52 12.00 12.34
C PRO A 1149 -5.97 11.51 12.37
N MET A 1150 -6.21 10.25 12.04
CA MET A 1150 -7.56 9.69 11.89
C MET A 1150 -8.13 9.11 13.18
N ASN A 1151 -7.35 9.00 14.26
CA ASN A 1151 -7.75 8.18 15.41
C ASN A 1151 -8.72 8.87 16.37
N SER A 1152 -8.44 10.13 16.73
CA SER A 1152 -9.18 10.82 17.79
C SER A 1152 -10.12 11.88 17.22
N GLY A 1153 -11.38 11.83 17.63
CA GLY A 1153 -12.34 12.90 17.46
C GLY A 1153 -12.22 13.97 18.54
N GLY A 1154 -13.28 14.77 18.66
CA GLY A 1154 -13.37 15.89 19.57
C GLY A 1154 -14.19 15.65 20.82
N LEU A 1155 -14.53 14.41 21.22
CA LEU A 1155 -15.18 14.18 22.52
C LEU A 1155 -14.24 14.55 23.69
N TYR A 1156 -14.79 14.93 24.85
CA TYR A 1156 -13.98 15.41 25.98
C TYR A 1156 -12.91 14.40 26.38
N GLY A 1157 -13.29 13.14 26.52
CA GLY A 1157 -12.46 12.02 26.93
C GLY A 1157 -11.43 11.65 25.87
N GLU A 1158 -11.73 11.84 24.58
CA GLU A 1158 -10.73 11.73 23.52
C GLU A 1158 -9.67 12.81 23.64
N ARG A 1159 -10.08 14.07 23.84
CA ARG A 1159 -9.15 15.20 24.04
C ARG A 1159 -8.31 15.04 25.31
N MET A 1160 -8.84 14.37 26.32
CA MET A 1160 -8.16 14.08 27.58
C MET A 1160 -7.41 12.73 27.62
N GLY A 1161 -7.48 11.93 26.55
CA GLY A 1161 -6.76 10.65 26.44
C GLY A 1161 -7.29 9.54 27.36
N TRP A 1162 -8.60 9.43 27.55
CA TRP A 1162 -9.23 8.39 28.38
C TRP A 1162 -9.35 7.02 27.69
N HIS A 1163 -9.08 6.96 26.37
CA HIS A 1163 -9.27 5.80 25.50
C HIS A 1163 -8.11 4.80 25.50
#